data_AF-A0AB34KDB3-F1
#
_entry.id   AF-A0AB34KDB3-F1
#
_cell.length_a   1.000
_cell.length_b   1.000
_cell.length_c   1.000
_cell.angle_alpha   90.00
_cell.angle_beta   90.00
_cell.angle_gamma   90.00
#
_symmetry.space_group_name_H-M   'P 1'
#
loop_
_entity.id
_entity.type
_entity.pdbx_description
1 polymer ?
#
loop_
_entity_poly.entity_id
_entity_poly.type
_entity_poly.pdbx_seq_one_letter_code
_entity_poly.pdbx_strand_id
1 'polypeptide(L)'
;MPVTTRRKRPATPTEADAEPAPPRKSRSRAKVNAQPDADQQNDASEEEKKKPAPRKGKSRASAKASTGDDVDGDDSTSAPPVTQAAPKKSRSKVKAEQPDDDQNGDSQPTAKKAAPRKSKTKLKVEPVDDDDAAVAEPEVEEAESKPKIQQAQVAKAGTSQIPLDEGCHLCGYHVYVDPSDGLIFDASLNQTNASGNNNKFYRLQLLENGSEYKTWTRWGRVGESGQHALLGAGGFDDALKNFEKKFRDKSGLKWADRGEKPKPGKYVFVERSYEPDSDEEGEDGNAATKAGASRQEDDDYKPPECTLPPPVKSLMELIFNQQYFEATMASLNYDAKKLPLGKLSKATITRGYQALKDLSDLLEDSSLAASYNLPFGAATEHLSNLYYSTIPHDFGRNRPPIIQTNQQLKREIELLSSLTDLKDADSIMKKGKQAEDVHQLDSRFKGLGLEEMTPLEPKSDEFAGISEYLLQTCGKTHNVKYEVLDVFRIKREGEDDRFMKSEDDKSDRRLLWHGSRATNYGGILGQGLRIAPPEAPVNGYMFDKGIYLADMSSKSANYCCPYDSGRHALLLLCEAELGNPMQVLTGAQYNAGATAKEQGLISTWGQGSTAPKGLKDAGVLHPSLKGVRMPDTTVSPGSTNVPGAYLMYNEFICYDVSQVRLRYLLRVKM
;
A
#
# COMPACT_ATOMS: atom_id res chain seq x y z
N MET A 1 4.02 -74.14 -37.33
CA MET A 1 4.93 -73.56 -38.34
C MET A 1 6.09 -72.88 -37.62
N PRO A 2 7.34 -72.98 -38.12
CA PRO A 2 8.50 -73.11 -37.22
C PRO A 2 9.50 -71.94 -37.21
N VAL A 3 10.18 -71.79 -36.06
CA VAL A 3 11.65 -71.64 -35.90
C VAL A 3 12.40 -70.60 -36.77
N THR A 4 12.99 -69.58 -36.13
CA THR A 4 14.46 -69.49 -35.96
C THR A 4 14.90 -68.36 -35.02
N THR A 5 15.98 -68.60 -34.28
CA THR A 5 16.72 -67.62 -33.47
C THR A 5 18.11 -67.39 -34.07
N ARG A 6 18.69 -66.19 -33.91
CA ARG A 6 20.15 -66.06 -33.66
C ARG A 6 20.57 -64.67 -33.15
N ARG A 7 21.48 -64.68 -32.16
CA ARG A 7 22.28 -63.53 -31.68
C ARG A 7 23.68 -63.58 -32.33
N LYS A 8 24.28 -62.43 -32.65
CA LYS A 8 25.53 -61.90 -32.04
C LYS A 8 26.13 -60.69 -32.80
N ARG A 9 26.76 -59.80 -32.01
CA ARG A 9 27.64 -58.63 -32.31
C ARG A 9 29.05 -59.05 -32.81
N PRO A 10 30.07 -58.17 -32.95
CA PRO A 10 30.15 -56.75 -33.43
C PRO A 10 31.30 -56.50 -34.46
N ALA A 11 31.46 -55.26 -34.98
CA ALA A 11 32.77 -54.62 -35.26
C ALA A 11 32.61 -53.11 -35.58
N THR A 12 33.63 -52.30 -35.24
CA THR A 12 33.79 -50.86 -35.57
C THR A 12 35.06 -50.67 -36.45
N PRO A 13 35.66 -49.46 -36.57
CA PRO A 13 35.41 -48.46 -37.62
C PRO A 13 36.63 -48.32 -38.57
N THR A 14 36.64 -47.30 -39.45
CA THR A 14 37.87 -46.87 -40.16
C THR A 14 37.83 -45.38 -40.50
N GLU A 15 38.82 -44.64 -40.03
CA GLU A 15 39.21 -43.30 -40.51
C GLU A 15 40.35 -43.44 -41.55
N ALA A 16 40.51 -42.46 -42.45
CA ALA A 16 41.82 -41.96 -42.90
C ALA A 16 41.68 -40.74 -43.86
N ASP A 17 42.59 -39.79 -43.67
CA ASP A 17 42.79 -38.51 -44.35
C ASP A 17 42.96 -38.52 -45.89
N ALA A 18 42.75 -37.35 -46.54
CA ALA A 18 43.85 -36.54 -47.11
C ALA A 18 43.38 -35.31 -47.92
N GLU A 19 44.04 -34.17 -47.70
CA GLU A 19 43.99 -32.95 -48.55
C GLU A 19 45.09 -33.03 -49.66
N PRO A 20 44.97 -32.31 -50.81
CA PRO A 20 45.83 -31.13 -50.98
C PRO A 20 45.25 -29.97 -51.85
N ALA A 21 45.97 -28.83 -51.87
CA ALA A 21 45.49 -27.52 -52.34
C ALA A 21 45.94 -27.06 -53.78
N PRO A 22 46.11 -25.75 -54.13
CA PRO A 22 45.29 -25.00 -55.11
C PRO A 22 46.05 -24.58 -56.41
N PRO A 23 45.44 -23.82 -57.38
CA PRO A 23 45.82 -22.39 -57.54
C PRO A 23 44.90 -21.38 -58.34
N ARG A 24 44.98 -20.06 -57.99
CA ARG A 24 44.98 -18.83 -58.89
C ARG A 24 43.68 -18.42 -59.69
N LYS A 25 43.43 -17.17 -60.16
CA LYS A 25 43.91 -15.76 -59.94
C LYS A 25 43.03 -14.70 -60.71
N SER A 26 42.82 -13.49 -60.16
CA SER A 26 42.94 -12.13 -60.79
C SER A 26 42.33 -11.05 -59.86
N ARG A 27 43.07 -10.05 -59.31
CA ARG A 27 43.54 -8.72 -59.85
C ARG A 27 42.39 -7.77 -60.26
N SER A 28 42.32 -6.50 -59.85
CA SER A 28 43.33 -5.45 -59.49
C SER A 28 42.84 -4.47 -58.39
N ARG A 29 43.68 -3.98 -57.42
CA ARG A 29 44.52 -2.73 -57.39
C ARG A 29 43.69 -1.40 -57.48
N ALA A 30 43.89 -0.34 -56.66
CA ALA A 30 45.02 0.03 -55.79
C ALA A 30 44.66 0.98 -54.58
N LYS A 31 45.55 0.98 -53.56
CA LYS A 31 46.12 2.03 -52.64
C LYS A 31 45.47 3.45 -52.61
N VAL A 32 45.51 4.27 -51.53
CA VAL A 32 46.56 4.68 -50.54
C VAL A 32 45.83 5.19 -49.26
N ASN A 33 46.04 4.76 -48.00
CA ASN A 33 47.15 4.89 -47.01
C ASN A 33 47.39 6.28 -46.37
N ALA A 34 46.88 6.53 -45.14
CA ALA A 34 47.53 7.31 -44.05
C ALA A 34 46.64 7.40 -42.77
N GLN A 35 47.25 7.19 -41.60
CA GLN A 35 46.80 7.70 -40.27
C GLN A 35 47.78 8.84 -39.85
N PRO A 36 47.77 9.29 -38.59
CA PRO A 36 46.82 10.23 -37.96
C PRO A 36 47.53 11.55 -37.60
N ASP A 37 46.83 12.54 -37.04
CA ASP A 37 47.52 13.60 -36.27
C ASP A 37 46.60 14.27 -35.22
N ALA A 38 47.22 14.90 -34.23
CA ALA A 38 46.61 15.42 -33.01
C ALA A 38 46.65 16.97 -32.91
N ASP A 39 46.01 17.49 -31.86
CA ASP A 39 46.17 18.82 -31.23
C ASP A 39 46.22 20.11 -32.10
N GLN A 40 45.30 21.05 -31.84
CA GLN A 40 45.59 22.17 -30.93
C GLN A 40 44.40 23.16 -30.75
N GLN A 41 44.24 23.56 -29.49
CA GLN A 41 43.75 24.82 -28.93
C GLN A 41 43.23 25.94 -29.86
N ASN A 42 42.14 26.60 -29.45
CA ASN A 42 42.24 28.01 -29.07
C ASN A 42 41.11 28.47 -28.13
N ASP A 43 41.33 29.62 -27.49
CA ASP A 43 40.92 29.92 -26.11
C ASP A 43 39.98 31.15 -25.97
N ALA A 44 39.43 31.29 -24.76
CA ALA A 44 38.92 32.47 -24.05
C ALA A 44 38.32 33.68 -24.80
N SER A 45 37.08 34.05 -24.41
CA SER A 45 36.74 35.30 -23.67
C SER A 45 35.23 35.60 -23.75
N GLU A 46 34.60 36.41 -22.90
CA GLU A 46 34.56 36.65 -21.46
C GLU A 46 33.40 37.65 -21.23
N GLU A 47 32.98 37.86 -19.97
CA GLU A 47 32.24 39.04 -19.47
C GLU A 47 30.76 39.36 -19.90
N GLU A 48 29.86 38.90 -19.01
CA GLU A 48 29.12 39.74 -18.05
C GLU A 48 27.79 40.50 -18.31
N LYS A 49 27.01 40.50 -17.20
CA LYS A 49 26.16 41.57 -16.63
C LYS A 49 24.71 41.80 -17.13
N LYS A 50 23.81 41.33 -16.23
CA LYS A 50 22.74 42.08 -15.50
C LYS A 50 21.25 41.75 -15.81
N LYS A 51 20.53 41.61 -14.69
CA LYS A 51 19.07 41.46 -14.51
C LYS A 51 18.27 42.59 -15.17
N PRO A 52 16.96 42.36 -15.37
CA PRO A 52 16.00 43.27 -14.74
C PRO A 52 14.93 42.57 -13.88
N ALA A 53 14.42 43.32 -12.91
CA ALA A 53 13.28 42.97 -12.06
C ALA A 53 12.02 43.78 -12.51
N PRO A 54 10.82 43.58 -11.92
CA PRO A 54 9.57 43.57 -12.70
C PRO A 54 8.85 44.92 -12.82
N ARG A 55 7.92 45.02 -13.79
CA ARG A 55 6.94 46.12 -13.89
C ARG A 55 5.51 45.66 -13.60
N LYS A 56 4.83 46.44 -12.76
CA LYS A 56 3.39 46.31 -12.41
C LYS A 56 2.51 46.70 -13.60
N GLY A 57 1.35 46.03 -13.77
CA GLY A 57 0.41 46.30 -14.86
C GLY A 57 -1.02 45.80 -14.63
N LYS A 58 -1.74 46.50 -13.75
CA LYS A 58 -3.21 46.69 -13.70
C LYS A 58 -4.14 45.86 -14.62
N SER A 59 -4.99 45.06 -13.98
CA SER A 59 -6.46 45.00 -14.16
C SER A 59 -7.09 45.53 -15.47
N ARG A 60 -7.83 44.66 -16.18
CA ARG A 60 -9.10 45.07 -16.79
C ARG A 60 -10.05 43.87 -16.93
N ALA A 61 -11.32 44.08 -16.58
CA ALA A 61 -12.40 43.14 -16.81
C ALA A 61 -13.15 43.50 -18.11
N SER A 62 -13.68 42.49 -18.80
CA SER A 62 -14.81 42.65 -19.73
C SER A 62 -15.45 41.29 -20.05
N ALA A 63 -16.77 41.25 -20.01
CA ALA A 63 -17.60 40.08 -20.34
C ALA A 63 -18.19 40.19 -21.76
N LYS A 64 -19.03 39.19 -22.13
CA LYS A 64 -19.77 38.94 -23.39
C LYS A 64 -19.07 38.01 -24.39
N ALA A 65 -19.78 37.26 -25.24
CA ALA A 65 -21.15 36.71 -25.19
C ALA A 65 -21.34 35.70 -26.34
N SER A 66 -22.31 34.80 -26.16
CA SER A 66 -22.97 33.89 -27.12
C SER A 66 -22.83 34.13 -28.64
N THR A 67 -22.49 33.06 -29.37
CA THR A 67 -23.15 32.46 -30.56
C THR A 67 -22.30 31.22 -30.94
N GLY A 68 -22.80 30.04 -31.30
CA GLY A 68 -24.12 29.67 -31.80
C GLY A 68 -23.99 29.29 -33.27
N ASP A 69 -23.92 27.98 -33.57
CA ASP A 69 -24.62 27.31 -34.68
C ASP A 69 -24.25 25.80 -34.73
N ASP A 70 -25.27 24.97 -34.91
CA ASP A 70 -25.22 23.53 -35.21
C ASP A 70 -24.85 23.28 -36.70
N VAL A 71 -24.45 22.05 -37.06
CA VAL A 71 -25.01 21.27 -38.19
C VAL A 71 -24.78 19.77 -37.98
N ASP A 72 -25.89 19.06 -38.15
CA ASP A 72 -26.25 17.63 -38.23
C ASP A 72 -25.33 16.53 -38.80
N GLY A 73 -25.72 15.29 -38.48
CA GLY A 73 -25.77 14.14 -39.41
C GLY A 73 -24.90 12.92 -39.04
N ASP A 74 -25.38 11.66 -39.06
CA ASP A 74 -26.74 11.17 -39.33
C ASP A 74 -26.96 9.75 -38.76
N ASP A 75 -28.23 9.49 -38.43
CA ASP A 75 -29.08 8.27 -38.30
C ASP A 75 -28.47 6.85 -38.46
N SER A 76 -28.93 5.81 -37.75
CA SER A 76 -30.24 5.11 -37.93
C SER A 76 -30.24 3.80 -37.11
N THR A 77 -31.32 3.07 -36.77
CA THR A 77 -32.80 3.20 -36.67
C THR A 77 -33.23 2.05 -35.70
N SER A 78 -34.36 2.03 -34.96
CA SER A 78 -35.76 1.99 -35.41
C SER A 78 -36.72 1.88 -34.20
N ALA A 79 -38.00 2.18 -34.40
CA ALA A 79 -39.14 2.03 -33.47
C ALA A 79 -40.41 1.78 -34.34
N PRO A 80 -41.68 2.04 -33.93
CA PRO A 80 -42.40 2.03 -32.63
C PRO A 80 -43.66 1.09 -32.80
N PRO A 81 -44.95 1.36 -32.44
CA PRO A 81 -45.63 2.30 -31.51
C PRO A 81 -46.65 1.60 -30.54
N VAL A 82 -47.45 2.22 -29.65
CA VAL A 82 -48.59 3.16 -29.87
C VAL A 82 -49.15 3.76 -28.54
N THR A 83 -49.10 5.09 -28.36
CA THR A 83 -50.06 6.05 -27.68
C THR A 83 -50.58 5.80 -26.23
N GLN A 84 -51.12 6.73 -25.41
CA GLN A 84 -51.34 8.20 -25.30
C GLN A 84 -51.80 8.47 -23.82
N ALA A 85 -51.96 9.67 -23.22
CA ALA A 85 -51.71 11.09 -23.51
C ALA A 85 -51.62 11.89 -22.17
N ALA A 86 -51.61 13.23 -22.20
CA ALA A 86 -51.74 14.14 -21.02
C ALA A 86 -52.80 15.24 -21.28
N PRO A 87 -53.21 16.06 -20.28
CA PRO A 87 -52.75 17.47 -20.34
C PRO A 87 -52.65 18.30 -19.02
N LYS A 88 -51.52 19.04 -18.89
CA LYS A 88 -51.36 20.51 -18.64
C LYS A 88 -51.81 21.25 -17.35
N LYS A 89 -50.90 22.17 -16.92
CA LYS A 89 -51.05 23.48 -16.19
C LYS A 89 -51.31 23.42 -14.66
N SER A 90 -50.88 24.38 -13.81
CA SER A 90 -50.13 25.65 -13.98
C SER A 90 -49.45 26.16 -12.66
N ARG A 91 -48.58 27.19 -12.77
CA ARG A 91 -47.83 27.86 -11.68
C ARG A 91 -48.68 28.62 -10.63
N SER A 92 -48.18 28.73 -9.39
CA SER A 92 -48.13 29.99 -8.60
C SER A 92 -47.16 29.94 -7.40
N LYS A 93 -46.70 31.13 -6.95
CA LYS A 93 -45.74 31.40 -5.85
C LYS A 93 -46.48 31.92 -4.57
N VAL A 94 -45.70 32.21 -3.52
CA VAL A 94 -45.98 32.92 -2.22
C VAL A 94 -46.03 31.91 -1.05
N LYS A 95 -45.18 31.90 0.00
CA LYS A 95 -44.37 32.85 0.81
C LYS A 95 -45.11 33.38 2.06
N ALA A 96 -44.53 33.10 3.25
CA ALA A 96 -44.91 33.57 4.60
C ALA A 96 -46.24 32.96 5.13
N GLU A 97 -46.50 32.84 6.44
CA GLU A 97 -45.79 33.35 7.64
C GLU A 97 -46.02 32.41 8.86
N GLN A 98 -45.43 32.71 10.03
CA GLN A 98 -45.71 32.00 11.30
C GLN A 98 -47.14 32.29 11.82
N PRO A 99 -47.57 31.60 12.91
CA PRO A 99 -47.53 32.34 14.18
C PRO A 99 -46.95 31.55 15.36
N ASP A 100 -46.27 32.27 16.25
CA ASP A 100 -46.16 31.95 17.68
C ASP A 100 -47.38 32.56 18.40
N ASP A 101 -47.90 31.97 19.50
CA ASP A 101 -47.55 32.35 20.89
C ASP A 101 -48.48 31.72 21.97
N ASP A 102 -48.09 31.90 23.25
CA ASP A 102 -48.88 31.93 24.50
C ASP A 102 -49.31 30.66 25.30
N GLN A 103 -48.39 30.23 26.19
CA GLN A 103 -48.40 30.41 27.68
C GLN A 103 -49.40 29.74 28.67
N ASN A 104 -48.86 29.55 29.90
CA ASN A 104 -49.43 29.08 31.20
C ASN A 104 -49.75 27.56 31.30
N GLY A 105 -49.46 26.82 32.39
CA GLY A 105 -49.37 27.12 33.84
C GLY A 105 -50.56 26.45 34.54
N ASP A 106 -50.52 25.67 35.63
CA ASP A 106 -49.59 25.53 36.78
C ASP A 106 -49.88 24.21 37.57
N SER A 107 -49.04 23.85 38.55
CA SER A 107 -49.31 23.04 39.78
C SER A 107 -49.51 21.49 39.77
N GLN A 108 -48.72 20.83 40.66
CA GLN A 108 -48.89 19.47 41.24
C GLN A 108 -49.87 19.50 42.46
N PRO A 109 -50.10 18.45 43.33
CA PRO A 109 -49.54 17.07 43.44
C PRO A 109 -50.53 15.92 43.77
N THR A 110 -50.08 14.64 43.84
CA THR A 110 -50.15 13.75 45.05
C THR A 110 -49.79 12.24 44.86
N ALA A 111 -48.93 11.73 45.76
CA ALA A 111 -48.95 10.44 46.51
C ALA A 111 -49.00 9.01 45.89
N LYS A 112 -47.82 8.37 45.81
CA LYS A 112 -47.32 7.16 46.56
C LYS A 112 -47.95 5.73 46.46
N LYS A 113 -47.01 4.75 46.57
CA LYS A 113 -47.08 3.28 46.93
C LYS A 113 -47.27 2.28 45.77
N ALA A 114 -46.68 1.07 45.77
CA ALA A 114 -45.55 0.48 46.55
C ALA A 114 -45.02 -0.80 45.86
N ALA A 115 -43.81 -1.26 46.22
CA ALA A 115 -43.20 -2.52 45.77
C ALA A 115 -43.48 -3.70 46.73
N PRO A 116 -43.04 -4.93 46.37
CA PRO A 116 -42.25 -5.69 47.34
C PRO A 116 -40.93 -6.30 46.78
N ARG A 117 -40.01 -6.62 47.71
CA ARG A 117 -38.71 -7.33 47.51
C ARG A 117 -38.73 -8.67 48.25
N LYS A 118 -37.65 -9.46 48.07
CA LYS A 118 -37.09 -10.56 48.92
C LYS A 118 -37.31 -11.98 48.36
N SER A 119 -36.42 -12.97 48.54
CA SER A 119 -35.04 -13.00 49.11
C SER A 119 -34.27 -14.28 48.72
N LYS A 120 -32.95 -14.29 48.97
CA LYS A 120 -32.03 -15.43 48.80
C LYS A 120 -32.26 -16.56 49.82
N THR A 121 -31.86 -17.79 49.48
CA THR A 121 -31.45 -18.84 50.43
C THR A 121 -30.21 -19.56 49.91
N LYS A 122 -29.23 -19.83 50.80
CA LYS A 122 -28.07 -20.72 50.54
C LYS A 122 -28.37 -22.10 51.16
N LEU A 123 -27.81 -23.17 50.58
CA LEU A 123 -27.51 -24.41 51.30
C LEU A 123 -26.09 -24.89 50.95
N LYS A 124 -25.45 -25.57 51.90
CA LYS A 124 -24.05 -26.03 51.88
C LYS A 124 -24.02 -27.49 52.34
N VAL A 125 -23.36 -28.36 51.59
CA VAL A 125 -23.01 -29.73 51.99
C VAL A 125 -21.59 -30.01 51.45
N GLU A 126 -20.75 -30.68 52.23
CA GLU A 126 -19.38 -31.09 51.87
C GLU A 126 -19.31 -32.65 51.77
N PRO A 127 -18.15 -33.32 51.68
CA PRO A 127 -17.76 -34.00 50.45
C PRO A 127 -17.69 -35.54 50.60
N VAL A 128 -17.42 -36.23 49.50
CA VAL A 128 -16.87 -37.60 49.51
C VAL A 128 -15.86 -37.71 48.37
N ASP A 129 -14.66 -38.21 48.67
CA ASP A 129 -13.59 -38.47 47.71
C ASP A 129 -13.86 -39.74 46.89
N ASP A 130 -13.40 -39.77 45.64
CA ASP A 130 -12.68 -40.92 45.07
C ASP A 130 -11.89 -40.48 43.82
N ASP A 131 -10.70 -41.05 43.65
CA ASP A 131 -9.75 -40.73 42.57
C ASP A 131 -10.20 -41.26 41.20
N ASP A 132 -9.95 -40.50 40.12
CA ASP A 132 -9.09 -41.02 39.04
C ASP A 132 -8.51 -39.89 38.16
N ALA A 133 -7.35 -40.14 37.57
CA ALA A 133 -6.56 -39.13 36.86
C ALA A 133 -6.87 -39.09 35.34
N ALA A 134 -7.26 -37.91 34.85
CA ALA A 134 -7.31 -37.61 33.41
C ALA A 134 -6.58 -36.28 33.12
N VAL A 135 -5.71 -36.30 32.12
CA VAL A 135 -4.85 -35.15 31.75
C VAL A 135 -5.69 -34.08 31.06
N ALA A 136 -5.80 -32.90 31.67
CA ALA A 136 -6.52 -31.78 31.09
C ALA A 136 -5.65 -31.00 30.09
N GLU A 137 -6.18 -30.80 28.88
CA GLU A 137 -5.73 -29.74 27.98
C GLU A 137 -6.08 -28.36 28.58
N PRO A 138 -5.27 -27.31 28.37
CA PRO A 138 -5.56 -26.00 28.96
C PRO A 138 -6.73 -25.31 28.25
N GLU A 139 -7.90 -25.27 28.90
CA GLU A 139 -8.97 -24.35 28.52
C GLU A 139 -8.46 -22.90 28.55
N VAL A 140 -8.68 -22.18 27.46
CA VAL A 140 -8.30 -20.77 27.34
C VAL A 140 -9.45 -19.91 27.84
N GLU A 141 -9.32 -19.33 29.03
CA GLU A 141 -10.28 -18.33 29.51
C GLU A 141 -10.27 -17.09 28.59
N GLU A 142 -11.35 -16.87 27.85
CA GLU A 142 -11.60 -15.60 27.15
C GLU A 142 -11.90 -14.48 28.16
N ALA A 143 -10.84 -13.83 28.65
CA ALA A 143 -10.96 -12.54 29.29
C ALA A 143 -11.25 -11.46 28.24
N GLU A 144 -12.49 -10.95 28.20
CA GLU A 144 -12.91 -9.79 27.39
C GLU A 144 -12.11 -8.52 27.79
N SER A 145 -10.90 -8.39 27.25
CA SER A 145 -10.11 -7.17 27.35
C SER A 145 -10.54 -6.19 26.26
N LYS A 146 -10.89 -4.96 26.66
CA LYS A 146 -11.18 -3.88 25.71
C LYS A 146 -10.03 -3.73 24.71
N PRO A 147 -10.29 -3.54 23.41
CA PRO A 147 -9.29 -3.78 22.38
C PRO A 147 -8.12 -2.79 22.46
N LYS A 148 -6.94 -3.23 22.03
CA LYS A 148 -5.62 -2.54 22.05
C LYS A 148 -5.54 -1.23 21.22
N ILE A 149 -6.69 -0.66 20.83
CA ILE A 149 -6.88 0.36 19.78
C ILE A 149 -6.54 1.80 20.24
N GLN A 150 -6.20 2.03 21.51
CA GLN A 150 -6.02 3.39 22.06
C GLN A 150 -4.56 3.80 22.36
N GLN A 151 -3.57 2.92 22.09
CA GLN A 151 -2.19 3.15 22.53
C GLN A 151 -1.39 4.16 21.70
N ALA A 152 -1.79 4.52 20.47
CA ALA A 152 -1.00 5.43 19.65
C ALA A 152 -1.26 6.92 19.96
N GLN A 153 -2.38 7.21 20.63
CA GLN A 153 -2.76 8.53 21.14
C GLN A 153 -2.18 8.84 22.55
N VAL A 154 -1.32 7.96 23.08
CA VAL A 154 -0.66 8.11 24.38
C VAL A 154 0.82 8.40 24.16
N ALA A 155 1.35 9.42 24.82
CA ALA A 155 2.76 9.76 24.79
C ALA A 155 3.58 8.65 25.47
N LYS A 156 4.55 8.09 24.75
CA LYS A 156 5.53 7.13 25.29
C LYS A 156 6.68 7.88 25.97
N ALA A 157 7.44 7.21 26.83
CA ALA A 157 8.67 7.78 27.38
C ALA A 157 9.61 8.21 26.24
N GLY A 158 10.08 9.46 26.29
CA GLY A 158 10.91 10.06 25.24
C GLY A 158 10.14 10.70 24.07
N THR A 159 8.80 10.79 24.11
CA THR A 159 8.02 11.54 23.11
C THR A 159 8.41 13.02 23.11
N SER A 160 8.98 13.49 22.01
CA SER A 160 9.24 14.92 21.73
C SER A 160 7.94 15.74 21.82
N GLN A 161 8.03 17.05 22.07
CA GLN A 161 6.84 17.91 22.18
C GLN A 161 5.90 17.72 20.98
N ILE A 162 4.63 17.44 21.28
CA ILE A 162 3.61 17.25 20.25
C ILE A 162 3.42 18.58 19.49
N PRO A 163 3.57 18.60 18.16
CA PRO A 163 3.54 19.83 17.39
C PRO A 163 2.19 20.55 17.50
N LEU A 164 2.27 21.87 17.55
CA LEU A 164 1.11 22.71 17.27
C LEU A 164 0.63 22.47 15.84
N ASP A 165 -0.69 22.56 15.65
CA ASP A 165 -1.31 22.58 14.33
C ASP A 165 -0.74 23.73 13.48
N GLU A 166 -0.41 23.47 12.20
CA GLU A 166 0.30 24.40 11.29
C GLU A 166 -0.31 25.82 11.17
N GLY A 167 -1.63 25.94 11.43
CA GLY A 167 -2.35 27.21 11.40
C GLY A 167 -2.37 27.96 12.74
N CYS A 168 -1.81 27.37 13.81
CA CYS A 168 -1.74 27.98 15.13
C CYS A 168 -0.54 28.93 15.19
N HIS A 169 -0.78 30.18 15.58
CA HIS A 169 0.26 31.22 15.65
C HIS A 169 0.60 31.61 17.10
N LEU A 170 0.26 30.75 18.07
CA LEU A 170 0.56 30.96 19.48
C LEU A 170 2.01 30.56 19.80
N CYS A 171 2.84 31.54 20.16
CA CYS A 171 4.21 31.29 20.60
C CYS A 171 4.24 30.83 22.07
N GLY A 172 5.10 29.85 22.38
CA GLY A 172 5.32 29.38 23.76
C GLY A 172 4.23 28.46 24.33
N TYR A 173 3.26 28.04 23.52
CA TYR A 173 2.32 26.99 23.89
C TYR A 173 2.78 25.65 23.33
N HIS A 174 2.42 24.57 24.02
CA HIS A 174 2.51 23.19 23.53
C HIS A 174 1.15 22.50 23.68
N VAL A 175 0.95 21.36 23.03
CA VAL A 175 -0.26 20.54 23.24
C VAL A 175 -0.22 19.96 24.65
N TYR A 176 -1.36 19.96 25.33
CA TYR A 176 -1.54 19.34 26.63
C TYR A 176 -1.48 17.82 26.53
N VAL A 177 -0.69 17.20 27.40
CA VAL A 177 -0.58 15.76 27.59
C VAL A 177 -0.92 15.48 29.04
N ASP A 178 -1.87 14.59 29.30
CA ASP A 178 -2.31 14.28 30.66
C ASP A 178 -1.17 13.64 31.47
N PRO A 179 -0.73 14.23 32.61
CA PRO A 179 0.37 13.68 33.38
C PRO A 179 0.09 12.32 34.04
N SER A 180 -1.18 11.89 34.11
CA SER A 180 -1.59 10.68 34.84
C SER A 180 -1.55 9.41 33.97
N ASP A 181 -1.90 9.51 32.69
CA ASP A 181 -1.94 8.37 31.75
C ASP A 181 -1.20 8.62 30.43
N GLY A 182 -0.63 9.82 30.23
CA GLY A 182 0.08 10.22 29.02
C GLY A 182 -0.84 10.57 27.84
N LEU A 183 -2.15 10.73 28.04
CA LEU A 183 -3.10 10.96 26.95
C LEU A 183 -2.87 12.32 26.26
N ILE A 184 -2.62 12.30 24.95
CA ILE A 184 -2.39 13.50 24.15
C ILE A 184 -3.72 14.11 23.71
N PHE A 185 -3.98 15.37 24.07
CA PHE A 185 -5.22 16.09 23.70
C PHE A 185 -5.11 16.78 22.32
N ASP A 186 -4.84 15.97 21.29
CA ASP A 186 -4.91 16.35 19.87
C ASP A 186 -5.91 15.42 19.14
N ALA A 187 -6.94 16.00 18.52
CA ALA A 187 -7.87 15.27 17.67
C ALA A 187 -7.79 15.72 16.19
N SER A 188 -7.50 14.75 15.32
CA SER A 188 -7.79 14.84 13.88
C SER A 188 -9.16 14.25 13.60
N LEU A 189 -10.09 15.07 13.10
CA LEU A 189 -11.40 14.65 12.66
C LEU A 189 -11.53 14.80 11.14
N ASN A 190 -12.15 13.83 10.48
CA ASN A 190 -12.39 13.82 9.05
C ASN A 190 -13.86 13.50 8.73
N GLN A 191 -14.42 14.11 7.69
CA GLN A 191 -15.75 13.81 7.20
C GLN A 191 -15.81 13.90 5.68
N THR A 192 -16.07 12.76 5.06
CA THR A 192 -16.38 12.64 3.63
C THR A 192 -17.87 12.38 3.44
N ASN A 193 -18.47 13.06 2.48
CA ASN A 193 -19.83 12.84 1.98
C ASN A 193 -19.83 13.13 0.48
N ALA A 194 -19.83 12.06 -0.32
CA ALA A 194 -19.79 12.10 -1.77
C ALA A 194 -20.95 12.92 -2.35
N SER A 195 -22.21 12.61 -2.02
CA SER A 195 -23.40 13.31 -2.54
C SER A 195 -23.44 14.81 -2.24
N GLY A 196 -22.85 15.24 -1.12
CA GLY A 196 -22.69 16.65 -0.78
C GLY A 196 -21.41 17.31 -1.32
N ASN A 197 -20.54 16.60 -2.06
CA ASN A 197 -19.16 16.99 -2.40
C ASN A 197 -18.40 17.58 -1.19
N ASN A 198 -18.58 16.98 -0.01
CA ASN A 198 -17.88 17.37 1.20
C ASN A 198 -16.73 16.40 1.42
N ASN A 199 -15.50 16.93 1.45
CA ASN A 199 -14.34 16.26 2.03
C ASN A 199 -13.73 17.28 2.99
N LYS A 200 -13.96 17.10 4.29
CA LYS A 200 -13.75 18.14 5.32
C LYS A 200 -12.88 17.63 6.46
N PHE A 201 -12.00 18.49 6.95
CA PHE A 201 -11.25 18.24 8.17
C PHE A 201 -11.72 19.13 9.32
N TYR A 202 -11.47 18.68 10.54
CA TYR A 202 -11.56 19.48 11.75
C TYR A 202 -10.41 19.07 12.70
N ARG A 203 -9.45 19.96 12.89
CA ARG A 203 -8.35 19.85 13.87
C ARG A 203 -8.80 20.48 15.18
N LEU A 204 -8.42 19.87 16.30
CA LEU A 204 -8.78 20.28 17.65
C LEU A 204 -7.61 19.93 18.58
N GLN A 205 -7.02 20.92 19.25
CA GLN A 205 -5.94 20.72 20.21
C GLN A 205 -6.25 21.45 21.52
N LEU A 206 -5.99 20.82 22.66
CA LEU A 206 -5.89 21.50 23.95
C LEU A 206 -4.43 21.97 24.11
N LEU A 207 -4.23 23.25 24.36
CA LEU A 207 -2.92 23.90 24.40
C LEU A 207 -2.67 24.50 25.79
N GLU A 208 -1.42 24.47 26.24
CA GLU A 208 -0.97 25.10 27.48
C GLU A 208 0.38 25.80 27.32
N ASN A 209 0.67 26.77 28.19
CA ASN A 209 1.99 27.42 28.30
C ASN A 209 2.55 27.43 29.74
N GLY A 210 2.09 26.49 30.57
CA GLY A 210 2.42 26.42 32.01
C GLY A 210 1.67 27.40 32.91
N SER A 211 0.93 28.37 32.36
CA SER A 211 0.11 29.33 33.13
C SER A 211 -1.31 29.50 32.61
N GLU A 212 -1.52 29.31 31.30
CA GLU A 212 -2.78 29.51 30.62
C GLU A 212 -3.09 28.33 29.69
N TYR A 213 -4.36 27.94 29.64
CA TYR A 213 -4.91 26.86 28.82
C TYR A 213 -5.90 27.38 27.79
N LYS A 214 -5.82 26.89 26.55
CA LYS A 214 -6.72 27.23 25.44
C LYS A 214 -7.09 26.01 24.62
N THR A 215 -8.26 26.02 24.00
CA THR A 215 -8.61 25.05 22.94
C THR A 215 -8.46 25.70 21.57
N TRP A 216 -7.53 25.20 20.77
CA TRP A 216 -7.38 25.55 19.37
C TRP A 216 -8.28 24.69 18.48
N THR A 217 -8.89 25.30 17.47
CA THR A 217 -9.69 24.61 16.45
C THR A 217 -9.40 25.16 15.06
N ARG A 218 -9.29 24.28 14.06
CA ARG A 218 -9.17 24.64 12.63
C ARG A 218 -9.97 23.69 11.76
N TRP A 219 -10.67 24.18 10.75
CA TRP A 219 -11.55 23.37 9.89
C TRP A 219 -11.65 23.91 8.47
N GLY A 220 -11.84 23.03 7.50
CA GLY A 220 -11.89 23.43 6.09
C GLY A 220 -12.21 22.27 5.15
N ARG A 221 -12.13 22.54 3.84
CA ARG A 221 -12.02 21.47 2.84
C ARG A 221 -10.63 20.83 2.97
N VAL A 222 -10.56 19.52 2.79
CA VAL A 222 -9.29 18.80 2.69
C VAL A 222 -8.46 19.35 1.52
N GLY A 223 -7.15 19.48 1.71
CA GLY A 223 -6.23 20.16 0.79
C GLY A 223 -6.17 21.70 0.90
N GLU A 224 -7.02 22.34 1.72
CA GLU A 224 -7.05 23.80 1.90
C GLU A 224 -6.73 24.22 3.36
N SER A 225 -6.22 25.44 3.58
CA SER A 225 -5.77 25.92 4.91
C SER A 225 -6.89 25.97 5.97
N GLY A 226 -8.12 26.33 5.55
CA GLY A 226 -9.31 26.38 6.40
C GLY A 226 -9.51 27.68 7.19
N GLN A 227 -10.50 27.66 8.09
CA GLN A 227 -10.79 28.68 9.10
C GLN A 227 -10.37 28.16 10.48
N HIS A 228 -10.09 29.05 11.42
CA HIS A 228 -9.71 28.67 12.79
C HIS A 228 -10.43 29.50 13.85
N ALA A 229 -10.41 29.01 15.09
CA ALA A 229 -10.81 29.75 16.28
C ALA A 229 -10.04 29.25 17.51
N LEU A 230 -9.64 30.18 18.36
CA LEU A 230 -9.11 29.93 19.70
C LEU A 230 -10.25 30.08 20.73
N LEU A 231 -10.35 29.15 21.67
CA LEU A 231 -11.43 29.05 22.63
C LEU A 231 -10.87 28.94 24.05
N GLY A 232 -11.66 29.41 25.02
CA GLY A 232 -11.36 29.31 26.45
C GLY A 232 -10.84 30.62 27.06
N ALA A 233 -11.26 30.88 28.30
CA ALA A 233 -10.91 32.08 29.07
C ALA A 233 -9.50 32.03 29.68
N GLY A 234 -8.82 30.88 29.63
CA GLY A 234 -7.43 30.71 30.10
C GLY A 234 -7.25 29.67 31.22
N GLY A 235 -8.33 29.24 31.89
CA GLY A 235 -8.29 28.18 32.89
C GLY A 235 -8.38 26.78 32.27
N PHE A 236 -7.70 25.80 32.88
CA PHE A 236 -7.67 24.40 32.44
C PHE A 236 -9.07 23.80 32.24
N ASP A 237 -9.93 23.85 33.26
CA ASP A 237 -11.27 23.25 33.21
C ASP A 237 -12.14 23.83 32.08
N ASP A 238 -12.04 25.12 31.81
CA ASP A 238 -12.78 25.77 30.72
C ASP A 238 -12.21 25.39 29.35
N ALA A 239 -10.88 25.33 29.21
CA ALA A 239 -10.24 24.87 28.00
C ALA A 239 -10.59 23.40 27.71
N LEU A 240 -10.45 22.49 28.68
CA LEU A 240 -10.83 21.08 28.58
C LEU A 240 -12.32 20.91 28.24
N LYS A 241 -13.20 21.65 28.91
CA LYS A 241 -14.65 21.65 28.61
C LYS A 241 -14.95 22.11 27.17
N ASN A 242 -14.23 23.10 26.65
CA ASN A 242 -14.34 23.51 25.26
C ASN A 242 -13.83 22.42 24.30
N PHE A 243 -12.71 21.77 24.61
CA PHE A 243 -12.18 20.64 23.85
C PHE A 243 -13.21 19.50 23.76
N GLU A 244 -13.64 18.96 24.90
CA GLU A 244 -14.59 17.83 24.95
C GLU A 244 -15.92 18.16 24.30
N LYS A 245 -16.42 19.40 24.49
CA LYS A 245 -17.65 19.86 23.84
C LYS A 245 -17.48 19.87 22.33
N LYS A 246 -16.39 20.44 21.79
CA LYS A 246 -16.15 20.50 20.35
C LYS A 246 -15.93 19.11 19.75
N PHE A 247 -15.19 18.24 20.42
CA PHE A 247 -15.05 16.84 20.00
C PHE A 247 -16.43 16.18 19.90
N ARG A 248 -17.22 16.21 20.98
CA ARG A 248 -18.56 15.59 21.04
C ARG A 248 -19.56 16.19 20.06
N ASP A 249 -19.55 17.51 19.85
CA ASP A 249 -20.42 18.17 18.87
C ASP A 249 -20.14 17.64 17.43
N LYS A 250 -18.87 17.33 17.12
CA LYS A 250 -18.38 16.96 15.77
C LYS A 250 -18.34 15.45 15.51
N SER A 251 -17.85 14.64 16.43
CA SER A 251 -17.82 13.16 16.32
C SER A 251 -19.09 12.48 16.84
N GLY A 252 -19.80 13.14 17.78
CA GLY A 252 -20.90 12.54 18.53
C GLY A 252 -20.48 11.59 19.66
N LEU A 253 -19.18 11.43 19.92
CA LEU A 253 -18.59 10.58 20.97
C LEU A 253 -18.03 11.45 22.11
N LYS A 254 -17.85 10.91 23.32
CA LYS A 254 -17.04 11.57 24.36
C LYS A 254 -15.55 11.36 24.03
N TRP A 255 -14.66 12.16 24.61
CA TRP A 255 -13.22 11.98 24.40
C TRP A 255 -12.68 10.67 25.00
N ALA A 256 -13.24 10.22 26.12
CA ALA A 256 -12.99 8.89 26.67
C ALA A 256 -13.39 7.75 25.68
N ASP A 257 -14.44 7.98 24.88
CA ASP A 257 -15.00 7.03 23.92
C ASP A 257 -14.43 7.23 22.49
N ARG A 258 -13.30 7.96 22.33
CA ARG A 258 -12.78 8.41 21.02
C ARG A 258 -12.47 7.29 20.03
N GLY A 259 -12.14 6.09 20.51
CA GLY A 259 -11.84 4.91 19.69
C GLY A 259 -13.06 4.10 19.24
N GLU A 260 -14.26 4.44 19.70
CA GLU A 260 -15.50 3.72 19.37
C GLU A 260 -15.93 3.91 17.91
N LYS A 261 -16.86 3.06 17.45
CA LYS A 261 -17.40 3.13 16.07
C LYS A 261 -17.95 4.53 15.75
N PRO A 262 -17.53 5.17 14.63
CA PRO A 262 -18.01 6.49 14.26
C PRO A 262 -19.52 6.57 14.06
N LYS A 263 -20.14 7.69 14.43
CA LYS A 263 -21.59 7.87 14.27
C LYS A 263 -21.95 8.29 12.82
N PRO A 264 -23.04 7.75 12.24
CA PRO A 264 -23.50 8.15 10.91
C PRO A 264 -23.66 9.68 10.77
N GLY A 265 -23.16 10.23 9.67
CA GLY A 265 -23.23 11.67 9.37
C GLY A 265 -22.39 12.59 10.28
N LYS A 266 -21.57 12.05 11.18
CA LYS A 266 -20.60 12.79 12.02
C LYS A 266 -19.18 12.68 11.44
N TYR A 267 -18.21 13.31 12.11
CA TYR A 267 -16.80 13.19 11.76
C TYR A 267 -16.20 11.92 12.37
N VAL A 268 -15.36 11.22 11.61
CA VAL A 268 -14.52 10.11 12.06
C VAL A 268 -13.29 10.65 12.76
N PHE A 269 -12.93 10.07 13.91
CA PHE A 269 -11.64 10.33 14.56
C PHE A 269 -10.53 9.50 13.90
N VAL A 270 -9.57 10.21 13.31
CA VAL A 270 -8.37 9.65 12.69
C VAL A 270 -7.29 9.67 13.76
N GLU A 271 -6.86 8.50 14.20
CA GLU A 271 -5.86 8.37 15.26
C GLU A 271 -4.48 8.65 14.67
N ARG A 272 -3.71 9.51 15.32
CA ARG A 272 -2.33 9.81 14.95
C ARG A 272 -1.37 9.07 15.89
N SER A 273 -0.33 8.49 15.31
CA SER A 273 0.82 7.99 16.05
C SER A 273 1.71 9.16 16.43
N TYR A 274 1.97 9.33 17.72
CA TYR A 274 2.97 10.26 18.26
C TYR A 274 4.13 9.51 18.93
N GLU A 275 4.48 8.33 18.39
CA GLU A 275 5.76 7.71 18.72
C GLU A 275 6.88 8.72 18.43
N PRO A 276 7.94 8.79 19.25
CA PRO A 276 9.00 9.76 19.08
C PRO A 276 9.66 9.66 17.70
N ASP A 277 9.20 10.52 16.81
CA ASP A 277 10.03 11.09 15.77
C ASP A 277 11.15 11.84 16.53
N SER A 278 12.31 11.21 16.66
CA SER A 278 13.54 11.95 16.93
C SER A 278 13.71 12.90 15.74
N ASP A 279 13.65 14.19 16.06
CA ASP A 279 13.90 15.34 15.18
C ASP A 279 12.70 15.79 14.31
N GLU A 280 11.81 16.58 14.92
CA GLU A 280 11.19 17.70 14.19
C GLU A 280 12.23 18.83 14.05
N GLU A 281 13.10 18.74 13.03
CA GLU A 281 13.70 19.91 12.39
C GLU A 281 13.38 19.91 10.89
N GLY A 282 12.66 20.94 10.45
CA GLY A 282 12.65 21.43 9.06
C GLY A 282 12.04 20.54 7.97
N GLU A 283 10.85 20.90 7.49
CA GLU A 283 10.60 20.82 6.04
C GLU A 283 11.58 21.77 5.33
N ASP A 284 12.68 21.25 4.76
CA ASP A 284 13.38 21.92 3.67
C ASP A 284 13.78 20.88 2.62
N GLY A 285 12.98 20.81 1.55
CA GLY A 285 13.35 20.09 0.34
C GLY A 285 14.52 20.80 -0.38
N ASN A 286 15.25 20.04 -1.20
CA ASN A 286 16.54 20.39 -1.82
C ASN A 286 17.75 20.41 -0.89
N ALA A 287 18.55 19.35 -0.99
CA ALA A 287 20.00 19.43 -0.86
C ALA A 287 20.62 20.27 -2.00
N ALA A 288 20.34 21.59 -2.00
CA ALA A 288 20.98 22.58 -2.86
C ALA A 288 20.94 23.97 -2.20
N THR A 289 22.11 24.43 -1.73
CA THR A 289 22.42 25.83 -1.40
C THR A 289 21.58 26.54 -0.32
N LYS A 290 21.93 26.32 0.96
CA LYS A 290 22.03 27.40 1.96
C LYS A 290 23.24 27.19 2.86
N ALA A 291 24.33 27.87 2.55
CA ALA A 291 25.37 28.15 3.54
C ALA A 291 24.94 29.36 4.40
N GLY A 292 25.24 29.32 5.70
CA GLY A 292 25.20 30.52 6.56
C GLY A 292 24.19 30.50 7.72
N ALA A 293 24.50 29.77 8.79
CA ALA A 293 24.08 30.08 10.17
C ALA A 293 24.93 29.29 11.21
N SER A 294 26.22 29.63 11.31
CA SER A 294 27.13 29.37 12.45
C SER A 294 26.80 28.22 13.42
N ARG A 295 27.32 27.01 13.15
CA ARG A 295 27.94 26.19 14.20
C ARG A 295 29.43 26.49 14.21
N GLN A 296 30.10 26.31 15.36
CA GLN A 296 31.55 26.41 15.44
C GLN A 296 32.19 25.36 14.53
N GLU A 297 33.10 25.78 13.66
CA GLU A 297 33.77 24.90 12.69
C GLU A 297 34.88 24.13 13.42
N ASP A 298 34.63 22.86 13.72
CA ASP A 298 35.70 21.86 13.83
C ASP A 298 36.13 21.48 12.42
N ASP A 299 37.29 21.97 11.99
CA ASP A 299 37.83 21.91 10.61
C ASP A 299 38.08 20.50 10.03
N ASP A 300 37.76 19.42 10.76
CA ASP A 300 38.12 18.03 10.41
C ASP A 300 36.91 17.06 10.30
N TYR A 301 35.66 17.54 10.38
CA TYR A 301 34.49 16.68 10.16
C TYR A 301 34.34 16.29 8.68
N LYS A 302 34.68 15.04 8.36
CA LYS A 302 34.38 14.40 7.08
C LYS A 302 33.10 13.58 7.23
N PRO A 303 32.08 13.79 6.38
CA PRO A 303 30.88 12.96 6.42
C PRO A 303 31.27 11.49 6.10
N PRO A 304 30.70 10.51 6.79
CA PRO A 304 31.06 9.10 6.57
C PRO A 304 30.76 8.67 5.14
N GLU A 305 31.69 7.94 4.52
CA GLU A 305 31.54 7.44 3.15
C GLU A 305 30.63 6.20 3.09
N CYS A 306 29.94 6.04 1.95
CA CYS A 306 29.09 4.87 1.71
C CYS A 306 29.95 3.65 1.35
N THR A 307 29.83 2.57 2.12
CA THR A 307 30.57 1.30 1.91
C THR A 307 29.85 0.31 1.00
N LEU A 308 28.57 0.56 0.68
CA LEU A 308 27.76 -0.29 -0.17
C LEU A 308 28.29 -0.34 -1.62
N PRO A 309 28.31 -1.53 -2.27
CA PRO A 309 28.62 -1.65 -3.70
C PRO A 309 27.73 -0.74 -4.56
N PRO A 310 28.23 -0.16 -5.68
CA PRO A 310 27.46 0.82 -6.45
C PRO A 310 26.05 0.37 -6.89
N PRO A 311 25.81 -0.90 -7.30
CA PRO A 311 24.46 -1.41 -7.55
C PRO A 311 23.55 -1.35 -6.31
N VAL A 312 24.06 -1.75 -5.15
CA VAL A 312 23.32 -1.79 -3.87
C VAL A 312 23.04 -0.36 -3.39
N LYS A 313 24.03 0.53 -3.45
CA LYS A 313 23.85 1.97 -3.18
C LYS A 313 22.73 2.56 -4.04
N SER A 314 22.78 2.32 -5.35
CA SER A 314 21.79 2.81 -6.32
C SER A 314 20.39 2.22 -6.11
N LEU A 315 20.29 1.04 -5.49
CA LEU A 315 19.02 0.46 -5.06
C LEU A 315 18.50 1.11 -3.77
N MET A 316 19.36 1.36 -2.78
CA MET A 316 18.97 2.07 -1.54
C MET A 316 18.47 3.48 -1.83
N GLU A 317 19.12 4.18 -2.78
CA GLU A 317 18.68 5.49 -3.30
C GLU A 317 17.32 5.45 -4.02
N LEU A 318 16.92 4.29 -4.55
CA LEU A 318 15.61 4.08 -5.21
C LEU A 318 14.51 3.76 -4.18
N ILE A 319 14.74 2.78 -3.30
CA ILE A 319 13.70 2.26 -2.39
C ILE A 319 13.48 3.12 -1.14
N PHE A 320 14.41 4.03 -0.81
CA PHE A 320 14.27 5.02 0.27
C PHE A 320 14.23 6.46 -0.27
N ASN A 321 13.68 6.63 -1.48
CA ASN A 321 13.52 7.93 -2.11
C ASN A 321 12.23 8.64 -1.64
N GLN A 322 12.39 9.73 -0.90
CA GLN A 322 11.25 10.49 -0.37
C GLN A 322 10.36 11.10 -1.46
N GLN A 323 10.93 11.54 -2.59
CA GLN A 323 10.14 12.08 -3.72
C GLN A 323 9.30 10.98 -4.39
N TYR A 324 9.80 9.75 -4.48
CA TYR A 324 9.00 8.61 -4.96
C TYR A 324 7.96 8.15 -3.93
N PHE A 325 8.18 8.33 -2.63
CA PHE A 325 7.16 8.09 -1.61
C PHE A 325 6.00 9.08 -1.77
N GLU A 326 6.32 10.37 -1.93
CA GLU A 326 5.36 11.43 -2.21
C GLU A 326 4.59 11.19 -3.53
N ALA A 327 5.30 10.82 -4.60
CA ALA A 327 4.70 10.49 -5.90
C ALA A 327 3.76 9.28 -5.80
N THR A 328 4.18 8.19 -5.14
CA THR A 328 3.32 7.02 -4.91
C THR A 328 2.07 7.38 -4.11
N MET A 329 2.21 8.14 -3.00
CA MET A 329 1.05 8.57 -2.21
C MET A 329 0.08 9.44 -3.03
N ALA A 330 0.59 10.36 -3.83
CA ALA A 330 -0.22 11.19 -4.72
C ALA A 330 -0.92 10.37 -5.83
N SER A 331 -0.22 9.38 -6.42
CA SER A 331 -0.77 8.47 -7.45
C SER A 331 -1.92 7.61 -6.92
N LEU A 332 -1.91 7.33 -5.60
CA LEU A 332 -2.91 6.57 -4.87
C LEU A 332 -3.95 7.49 -4.19
N ASN A 333 -4.00 8.78 -4.53
CA ASN A 333 -4.92 9.79 -3.97
C ASN A 333 -4.85 9.99 -2.44
N TYR A 334 -3.76 9.57 -1.78
CA TYR A 334 -3.61 9.68 -0.32
C TYR A 334 -3.22 11.10 0.13
N ASP A 335 -3.92 11.64 1.13
CA ASP A 335 -3.59 12.95 1.71
C ASP A 335 -2.49 12.83 2.79
N ALA A 336 -1.25 12.75 2.30
CA ALA A 336 -0.05 12.70 3.13
C ALA A 336 0.18 13.97 3.98
N LYS A 337 -0.39 15.12 3.62
CA LYS A 337 -0.27 16.35 4.41
C LYS A 337 -1.10 16.26 5.69
N LYS A 338 -2.32 15.73 5.56
CA LYS A 338 -3.24 15.54 6.69
C LYS A 338 -2.86 14.36 7.56
N LEU A 339 -2.30 13.30 6.99
CA LEU A 339 -1.79 12.15 7.75
C LEU A 339 -0.46 11.66 7.17
N PRO A 340 0.68 12.25 7.60
CA PRO A 340 2.00 11.77 7.21
C PRO A 340 2.24 10.33 7.64
N LEU A 341 3.05 9.57 6.88
CA LEU A 341 3.32 8.14 7.11
C LEU A 341 3.79 7.82 8.55
N GLY A 342 4.69 8.63 9.12
CA GLY A 342 5.11 8.50 10.51
C GLY A 342 3.93 8.54 11.50
N LYS A 343 3.00 9.46 11.25
CA LYS A 343 1.82 9.73 12.10
C LYS A 343 0.62 8.83 11.76
N LEU A 344 0.68 7.98 10.74
CA LEU A 344 -0.34 6.95 10.43
C LEU A 344 -0.28 5.80 11.44
N SER A 345 -1.32 5.58 12.24
CA SER A 345 -1.37 4.45 13.19
C SER A 345 -1.76 3.13 12.51
N LYS A 346 -1.23 2.00 13.01
CA LYS A 346 -1.64 0.65 12.53
C LYS A 346 -3.15 0.43 12.69
N ALA A 347 -3.74 0.89 13.80
CA ALA A 347 -5.18 0.79 14.04
C ALA A 347 -6.02 1.62 13.04
N THR A 348 -5.48 2.70 12.48
CA THR A 348 -6.14 3.45 11.39
C THR A 348 -6.10 2.67 10.07
N ILE A 349 -5.01 1.97 9.76
CA ILE A 349 -4.94 1.04 8.61
C ILE A 349 -5.93 -0.11 8.80
N THR A 350 -5.97 -0.75 9.97
CA THR A 350 -6.92 -1.84 10.30
C THR A 350 -8.38 -1.39 10.17
N ARG A 351 -8.73 -0.19 10.68
CA ARG A 351 -10.08 0.38 10.50
C ARG A 351 -10.39 0.69 9.03
N GLY A 352 -9.39 1.09 8.24
CA GLY A 352 -9.51 1.24 6.79
C GLY A 352 -9.87 -0.08 6.11
N TYR A 353 -9.15 -1.16 6.43
CA TYR A 353 -9.46 -2.50 5.92
C TYR A 353 -10.86 -2.95 6.32
N GLN A 354 -11.25 -2.80 7.59
CA GLN A 354 -12.59 -3.16 8.05
C GLN A 354 -13.68 -2.37 7.31
N ALA A 355 -13.50 -1.07 7.03
CA ALA A 355 -14.47 -0.30 6.27
C ALA A 355 -14.58 -0.76 4.80
N LEU A 356 -13.48 -1.22 4.19
CA LEU A 356 -13.52 -1.87 2.87
C LEU A 356 -14.14 -3.27 2.93
N LYS A 357 -13.98 -4.00 4.05
CA LYS A 357 -14.62 -5.30 4.28
C LYS A 357 -16.13 -5.17 4.42
N ASP A 358 -16.61 -4.27 5.28
CA ASP A 358 -18.05 -4.01 5.44
C ASP A 358 -18.69 -3.62 4.09
N LEU A 359 -17.97 -2.85 3.27
CA LEU A 359 -18.39 -2.48 1.91
C LEU A 359 -18.37 -3.67 0.93
N SER A 360 -17.31 -4.48 0.97
CA SER A 360 -17.17 -5.73 0.22
C SER A 360 -18.37 -6.65 0.44
N ASP A 361 -18.65 -6.91 1.72
CA ASP A 361 -19.69 -7.86 2.12
C ASP A 361 -21.07 -7.34 1.66
N LEU A 362 -21.30 -6.01 1.73
CA LEU A 362 -22.50 -5.36 1.18
C LEU A 362 -22.60 -5.45 -0.36
N LEU A 363 -21.49 -5.34 -1.09
CA LEU A 363 -21.48 -5.45 -2.56
C LEU A 363 -21.77 -6.89 -3.03
N GLU A 364 -21.44 -7.89 -2.21
CA GLU A 364 -21.79 -9.30 -2.44
C GLU A 364 -23.24 -9.60 -2.05
N ASP A 365 -23.65 -9.21 -0.84
CA ASP A 365 -25.04 -9.35 -0.36
C ASP A 365 -25.70 -7.98 -0.09
N SER A 366 -26.47 -7.53 -1.08
CA SER A 366 -27.28 -6.32 -0.98
C SER A 366 -28.30 -6.31 0.16
N SER A 367 -28.65 -7.48 0.74
CA SER A 367 -29.56 -7.58 1.89
C SER A 367 -28.97 -6.95 3.16
N LEU A 368 -27.63 -6.95 3.28
CA LEU A 368 -26.92 -6.33 4.41
C LEU A 368 -27.18 -4.83 4.54
N ALA A 369 -27.68 -4.16 3.49
CA ALA A 369 -28.13 -2.77 3.54
C ALA A 369 -29.17 -2.53 4.67
N ALA A 370 -29.98 -3.55 4.99
CA ALA A 370 -30.96 -3.50 6.07
C ALA A 370 -30.32 -3.26 7.45
N SER A 371 -29.10 -3.77 7.69
CA SER A 371 -28.37 -3.55 8.96
C SER A 371 -28.02 -2.07 9.19
N TYR A 372 -27.88 -1.30 8.11
CA TYR A 372 -27.64 0.15 8.14
C TYR A 372 -28.94 0.97 8.15
N ASN A 373 -30.11 0.32 8.04
CA ASN A 373 -31.42 0.96 7.85
C ASN A 373 -31.45 1.91 6.62
N LEU A 374 -30.74 1.53 5.55
CA LEU A 374 -30.60 2.31 4.32
C LEU A 374 -30.90 1.43 3.08
N PRO A 375 -31.39 2.01 1.97
CA PRO A 375 -31.42 1.29 0.69
C PRO A 375 -29.99 1.04 0.19
N PHE A 376 -29.78 -0.05 -0.55
CA PHE A 376 -28.46 -0.52 -1.02
C PHE A 376 -27.51 0.61 -1.46
N GLY A 377 -27.86 1.41 -2.46
CA GLY A 377 -26.98 2.48 -2.96
C GLY A 377 -26.61 3.55 -1.92
N ALA A 378 -27.48 3.83 -0.95
CA ALA A 378 -27.18 4.74 0.15
C ALA A 378 -26.30 4.09 1.24
N ALA A 379 -26.43 2.77 1.45
CA ALA A 379 -25.51 2.00 2.30
C ALA A 379 -24.11 1.90 1.66
N THR A 380 -24.03 1.65 0.33
CA THR A 380 -22.78 1.67 -0.44
C THR A 380 -22.09 3.04 -0.37
N GLU A 381 -22.85 4.13 -0.53
CA GLU A 381 -22.33 5.48 -0.32
C GLU A 381 -21.91 5.72 1.14
N HIS A 382 -22.69 5.26 2.13
CA HIS A 382 -22.35 5.41 3.55
C HIS A 382 -21.01 4.76 3.89
N LEU A 383 -20.77 3.54 3.43
CA LEU A 383 -19.53 2.80 3.68
C LEU A 383 -18.35 3.36 2.87
N SER A 384 -18.56 3.77 1.61
CA SER A 384 -17.54 4.52 0.85
C SER A 384 -17.13 5.80 1.59
N ASN A 385 -18.10 6.56 2.11
CA ASN A 385 -17.86 7.76 2.88
C ASN A 385 -17.16 7.47 4.23
N LEU A 386 -17.47 6.36 4.89
CA LEU A 386 -16.79 5.91 6.12
C LEU A 386 -15.33 5.56 5.85
N TYR A 387 -15.05 4.85 4.75
CA TYR A 387 -13.68 4.55 4.30
C TYR A 387 -12.90 5.83 4.03
N TYR A 388 -13.38 6.72 3.16
CA TYR A 388 -12.71 8.00 2.84
C TYR A 388 -12.69 9.01 4.00
N SER A 389 -13.46 8.76 5.07
CA SER A 389 -13.33 9.50 6.34
C SER A 389 -12.23 8.90 7.22
N THR A 390 -12.07 7.57 7.21
CA THR A 390 -11.05 6.85 8.00
C THR A 390 -9.65 7.00 7.39
N ILE A 391 -9.54 6.86 6.07
CA ILE A 391 -8.30 6.99 5.29
C ILE A 391 -8.36 8.32 4.52
N PRO A 392 -7.58 9.34 4.90
CA PRO A 392 -7.62 10.65 4.24
C PRO A 392 -7.21 10.57 2.76
N HIS A 393 -8.09 11.07 1.90
CA HIS A 393 -7.86 11.17 0.46
C HIS A 393 -7.90 12.61 -0.01
N ASP A 394 -7.05 12.96 -0.97
CA ASP A 394 -7.15 14.20 -1.73
C ASP A 394 -7.85 13.96 -3.08
N PHE A 395 -9.04 14.55 -3.21
CA PHE A 395 -9.84 14.60 -4.44
C PHE A 395 -9.83 16.00 -5.08
N GLY A 396 -9.05 16.93 -4.53
CA GLY A 396 -9.08 18.35 -4.88
C GLY A 396 -10.49 18.91 -4.79
N ARG A 397 -10.98 19.51 -5.88
CA ARG A 397 -12.36 20.02 -6.00
C ARG A 397 -13.37 19.00 -6.54
N ASN A 398 -12.92 17.82 -6.95
CA ASN A 398 -13.77 16.78 -7.48
C ASN A 398 -14.61 16.15 -6.36
N ARG A 399 -15.74 15.57 -6.77
CA ARG A 399 -16.59 14.78 -5.88
C ARG A 399 -15.83 13.49 -5.48
N PRO A 400 -15.77 13.13 -4.18
CA PRO A 400 -15.32 11.81 -3.77
C PRO A 400 -16.10 10.73 -4.54
N PRO A 401 -15.45 9.73 -5.16
CA PRO A 401 -16.15 8.66 -5.85
C PRO A 401 -16.96 7.82 -4.85
N ILE A 402 -17.89 7.01 -5.38
CA ILE A 402 -18.51 5.92 -4.62
C ILE A 402 -17.87 4.63 -5.11
N ILE A 403 -17.43 3.79 -4.18
CA ILE A 403 -16.83 2.48 -4.48
C ILE A 403 -17.99 1.50 -4.67
N GLN A 404 -18.21 1.06 -5.91
CA GLN A 404 -19.35 0.23 -6.33
C GLN A 404 -18.94 -1.04 -7.08
N THR A 405 -17.63 -1.27 -7.26
CA THR A 405 -17.08 -2.36 -8.07
C THR A 405 -15.83 -2.95 -7.42
N ASN A 406 -15.59 -4.25 -7.63
CA ASN A 406 -14.40 -4.93 -7.10
C ASN A 406 -13.09 -4.31 -7.65
N GLN A 407 -13.10 -3.72 -8.85
CA GLN A 407 -11.94 -3.00 -9.40
C GLN A 407 -11.65 -1.66 -8.69
N GLN A 408 -12.68 -0.96 -8.21
CA GLN A 408 -12.46 0.19 -7.33
C GLN A 408 -11.94 -0.30 -5.97
N LEU A 409 -12.60 -1.30 -5.38
CA LEU A 409 -12.20 -1.86 -4.09
C LEU A 409 -10.74 -2.36 -4.09
N LYS A 410 -10.32 -3.09 -5.13
CA LYS A 410 -8.95 -3.58 -5.29
C LYS A 410 -7.91 -2.45 -5.23
N ARG A 411 -8.18 -1.28 -5.84
CA ARG A 411 -7.27 -0.13 -5.78
C ARG A 411 -7.14 0.44 -4.36
N GLU A 412 -8.22 0.48 -3.60
CA GLU A 412 -8.22 0.96 -2.21
C GLU A 412 -7.52 -0.03 -1.26
N ILE A 413 -7.58 -1.34 -1.56
CA ILE A 413 -6.82 -2.40 -0.90
C ILE A 413 -5.31 -2.27 -1.21
N GLU A 414 -4.96 -2.04 -2.49
CA GLU A 414 -3.58 -1.80 -2.95
C GLU A 414 -2.97 -0.54 -2.31
N LEU A 415 -3.78 0.52 -2.11
CA LEU A 415 -3.42 1.70 -1.33
C LEU A 415 -3.07 1.33 0.13
N LEU A 416 -3.96 0.64 0.85
CA LEU A 416 -3.72 0.25 2.24
C LEU A 416 -2.49 -0.66 2.41
N SER A 417 -2.26 -1.58 1.47
CA SER A 417 -1.07 -2.43 1.44
C SER A 417 0.18 -1.57 1.26
N SER A 418 0.18 -0.69 0.25
CA SER A 418 1.33 0.20 -0.03
C SER A 418 1.63 1.15 1.12
N LEU A 419 0.61 1.71 1.79
CA LEU A 419 0.80 2.52 3.01
C LEU A 419 1.48 1.74 4.15
N THR A 420 1.24 0.43 4.23
CA THR A 420 1.88 -0.43 5.24
C THR A 420 3.37 -0.62 4.92
N ASP A 421 3.70 -0.95 3.67
CA ASP A 421 5.10 -1.10 3.23
C ASP A 421 5.88 0.23 3.31
N LEU A 422 5.26 1.34 2.92
CA LEU A 422 5.81 2.69 3.03
C LEU A 422 6.08 3.10 4.49
N LYS A 423 5.19 2.75 5.42
CA LYS A 423 5.36 3.01 6.85
C LYS A 423 6.54 2.22 7.44
N ASP A 424 6.68 0.95 7.05
CA ASP A 424 7.82 0.14 7.49
C ASP A 424 9.14 0.69 6.93
N ALA A 425 9.15 1.18 5.68
CA ALA A 425 10.31 1.83 5.07
C ALA A 425 10.66 3.18 5.73
N ASP A 426 9.67 4.05 6.02
CA ASP A 426 9.86 5.30 6.80
C ASP A 426 10.48 5.02 8.18
N SER A 427 10.02 3.94 8.83
CA SER A 427 10.55 3.49 10.14
C SER A 427 12.03 3.09 10.06
N ILE A 428 12.47 2.50 8.94
CA ILE A 428 13.89 2.18 8.67
C ILE A 428 14.69 3.47 8.39
N MET A 429 14.15 4.38 7.57
CA MET A 429 14.79 5.65 7.24
C MET A 429 15.08 6.52 8.48
N LYS A 430 14.14 6.55 9.44
CA LYS A 430 14.28 7.32 10.69
C LYS A 430 15.33 6.75 11.62
N LYS A 431 15.30 5.43 11.88
CA LYS A 431 16.36 4.75 12.66
C LYS A 431 17.75 4.96 12.06
N GLY A 432 17.83 5.04 10.72
CA GLY A 432 19.07 5.25 9.99
C GLY A 432 19.81 6.55 10.28
N LYS A 433 19.15 7.57 10.85
CA LYS A 433 19.76 8.89 11.14
C LYS A 433 20.60 8.94 12.42
N GLN A 434 20.52 7.94 13.30
CA GLN A 434 21.00 8.02 14.69
C GLN A 434 22.48 7.61 14.91
N ALA A 435 23.24 7.36 13.84
CA ALA A 435 24.65 6.94 13.92
C ALA A 435 25.56 7.94 13.21
N GLU A 436 26.25 8.81 13.98
CA GLU A 436 27.07 9.91 13.44
C GLU A 436 28.25 9.41 12.59
N ASP A 437 28.80 8.23 12.91
CA ASP A 437 29.94 7.61 12.22
C ASP A 437 29.56 6.72 11.01
N VAL A 438 28.27 6.55 10.71
CA VAL A 438 27.81 5.61 9.68
C VAL A 438 27.00 6.32 8.60
N HIS A 439 27.41 6.12 7.34
CA HIS A 439 26.70 6.71 6.20
C HIS A 439 25.24 6.21 6.13
N GLN A 440 24.30 7.13 5.86
CA GLN A 440 22.87 6.87 6.05
C GLN A 440 22.33 5.70 5.22
N LEU A 441 22.82 5.48 4.00
CA LEU A 441 22.36 4.36 3.17
C LEU A 441 22.79 3.00 3.74
N ASP A 442 23.95 2.94 4.39
CA ASP A 442 24.51 1.75 5.00
C ASP A 442 23.72 1.38 6.27
N SER A 443 23.34 2.40 7.05
CA SER A 443 22.43 2.24 8.19
C SER A 443 21.02 1.79 7.77
N ARG A 444 20.47 2.36 6.69
CA ARG A 444 19.18 1.94 6.09
C ARG A 444 19.25 0.52 5.53
N PHE A 445 20.34 0.16 4.85
CA PHE A 445 20.58 -1.18 4.32
C PHE A 445 20.65 -2.22 5.44
N LYS A 446 21.39 -1.94 6.53
CA LYS A 446 21.41 -2.77 7.74
C LYS A 446 20.01 -2.93 8.33
N GLY A 447 19.19 -1.88 8.29
CA GLY A 447 17.79 -1.91 8.72
C GLY A 447 16.86 -2.82 7.91
N LEU A 448 17.30 -3.36 6.76
CA LEU A 448 16.55 -4.36 6.00
C LEU A 448 16.66 -5.79 6.58
N GLY A 449 17.67 -6.10 7.40
CA GLY A 449 17.84 -7.46 7.95
C GLY A 449 18.09 -8.53 6.86
N LEU A 450 19.00 -8.23 5.92
CA LEU A 450 19.41 -9.16 4.88
C LEU A 450 20.73 -9.85 5.25
N GLU A 451 20.75 -11.18 5.17
CA GLU A 451 21.97 -11.99 5.25
C GLU A 451 22.77 -11.89 3.93
N GLU A 452 22.09 -11.72 2.80
CA GLU A 452 22.74 -11.55 1.49
C GLU A 452 22.04 -10.48 0.64
N MET A 453 22.85 -9.67 -0.04
CA MET A 453 22.45 -8.77 -1.14
C MET A 453 23.57 -8.68 -2.18
N THR A 454 23.91 -9.81 -2.81
CA THR A 454 25.04 -9.90 -3.75
C THR A 454 24.61 -9.42 -5.14
N PRO A 455 25.15 -8.29 -5.67
CA PRO A 455 24.94 -7.93 -7.06
C PRO A 455 25.65 -8.92 -7.97
N LEU A 456 24.93 -9.50 -8.93
CA LEU A 456 25.49 -10.45 -9.88
C LEU A 456 26.24 -9.72 -11.00
N GLU A 457 27.37 -10.27 -11.42
CA GLU A 457 28.13 -9.72 -12.55
C GLU A 457 27.31 -9.84 -13.85
N PRO A 458 27.16 -8.78 -14.67
CA PRO A 458 26.37 -8.82 -15.90
C PRO A 458 26.83 -9.83 -16.96
N LYS A 459 28.04 -10.39 -16.82
CA LYS A 459 28.62 -11.42 -17.70
C LYS A 459 28.51 -12.84 -17.13
N SER A 460 27.95 -13.01 -15.94
CA SER A 460 27.77 -14.32 -15.31
C SER A 460 26.60 -15.10 -15.93
N ASP A 461 26.71 -16.42 -15.95
CA ASP A 461 25.63 -17.31 -16.44
C ASP A 461 24.36 -17.18 -15.59
N GLU A 462 24.50 -16.91 -14.28
CA GLU A 462 23.38 -16.67 -13.35
C GLU A 462 22.60 -15.40 -13.74
N PHE A 463 23.30 -14.28 -13.99
CA PHE A 463 22.68 -13.03 -14.48
C PHE A 463 22.02 -13.24 -15.85
N ALA A 464 22.71 -13.92 -16.78
CA ALA A 464 22.20 -14.18 -18.13
C ALA A 464 20.94 -15.06 -18.11
N GLY A 465 20.92 -16.15 -17.33
CA GLY A 465 19.78 -17.05 -17.22
C GLY A 465 18.56 -16.42 -16.53
N ILE A 466 18.78 -15.57 -15.52
CA ILE A 466 17.70 -14.79 -14.88
C ILE A 466 17.14 -13.73 -15.84
N SER A 467 18.02 -13.05 -16.58
CA SER A 467 17.63 -12.09 -17.62
C SER A 467 16.85 -12.76 -18.76
N GLU A 468 17.25 -13.96 -19.18
CA GLU A 468 16.50 -14.76 -20.16
C GLU A 468 15.11 -15.12 -19.63
N TYR A 469 14.99 -15.58 -18.38
CA TYR A 469 13.69 -15.87 -17.76
C TYR A 469 12.79 -14.63 -17.76
N LEU A 470 13.32 -13.45 -17.39
CA LEU A 470 12.57 -12.19 -17.44
C LEU A 470 12.08 -11.90 -18.86
N LEU A 471 12.97 -11.91 -19.85
CA LEU A 471 12.68 -11.48 -21.22
C LEU A 471 11.77 -12.46 -21.96
N GLN A 472 11.97 -13.78 -21.81
CA GLN A 472 11.22 -14.79 -22.56
C GLN A 472 9.84 -15.10 -21.97
N THR A 473 9.55 -14.69 -20.73
CA THR A 473 8.22 -14.88 -20.10
C THR A 473 7.33 -13.62 -20.18
N CYS A 474 7.54 -12.81 -21.22
CA CYS A 474 6.65 -11.71 -21.57
C CYS A 474 5.36 -12.20 -22.22
N GLY A 475 4.22 -11.76 -21.68
CA GLY A 475 2.89 -11.98 -22.21
C GLY A 475 2.64 -11.05 -23.40
N LYS A 476 2.25 -11.63 -24.55
CA LYS A 476 2.06 -10.91 -25.82
C LYS A 476 1.03 -9.76 -25.74
N THR A 477 0.14 -9.74 -24.74
CA THR A 477 -0.84 -8.67 -24.57
C THR A 477 -0.30 -7.45 -23.80
N HIS A 478 0.79 -7.60 -23.04
CA HIS A 478 1.29 -6.55 -22.14
C HIS A 478 2.22 -5.53 -22.82
N ASN A 479 2.82 -5.87 -23.97
CA ASN A 479 3.72 -5.00 -24.75
C ASN A 479 4.89 -4.37 -23.96
N VAL A 480 5.29 -5.01 -22.86
CA VAL A 480 6.40 -4.56 -21.99
C VAL A 480 7.73 -4.73 -22.71
N LYS A 481 8.64 -3.77 -22.49
CA LYS A 481 10.06 -3.85 -22.83
C LYS A 481 10.86 -3.68 -21.55
N TYR A 482 11.91 -4.46 -21.37
CA TYR A 482 12.81 -4.34 -20.23
C TYR A 482 14.21 -3.94 -20.67
N GLU A 483 14.80 -2.99 -19.95
CA GLU A 483 16.23 -2.80 -19.85
C GLU A 483 16.65 -3.37 -18.49
N VAL A 484 17.38 -4.50 -18.47
CA VAL A 484 17.88 -5.08 -17.21
C VAL A 484 19.10 -4.29 -16.76
N LEU A 485 19.01 -3.69 -15.58
CA LEU A 485 20.11 -2.89 -15.00
C LEU A 485 20.93 -3.74 -14.04
N ASP A 486 20.27 -4.37 -13.08
CA ASP A 486 20.92 -5.14 -12.01
C ASP A 486 20.10 -6.37 -11.66
N VAL A 487 20.79 -7.45 -11.33
CA VAL A 487 20.21 -8.64 -10.68
C VAL A 487 20.98 -8.86 -9.39
N PHE A 488 20.25 -9.00 -8.28
CA PHE A 488 20.82 -9.28 -6.98
C PHE A 488 20.36 -10.65 -6.50
N ARG A 489 21.28 -11.48 -6.02
CA ARG A 489 20.93 -12.63 -5.17
C ARG A 489 20.69 -12.11 -3.76
N ILE A 490 19.57 -12.49 -3.16
CA ILE A 490 19.14 -11.97 -1.87
C ILE A 490 18.78 -13.10 -0.90
N LYS A 491 19.05 -12.86 0.38
CA LYS A 491 18.62 -13.72 1.48
C LYS A 491 18.20 -12.87 2.67
N ARG A 492 16.98 -13.08 3.16
CA ARG A 492 16.44 -12.44 4.37
C ARG A 492 16.82 -13.22 5.62
N GLU A 493 17.08 -12.52 6.71
CA GLU A 493 17.36 -13.12 8.02
C GLU A 493 16.21 -14.04 8.47
N GLY A 494 16.55 -15.29 8.84
CA GLY A 494 15.62 -16.30 9.36
C GLY A 494 14.56 -16.81 8.35
N GLU A 495 14.60 -16.38 7.09
CA GLU A 495 13.62 -16.80 6.08
C GLU A 495 13.87 -18.23 5.57
N ASP A 496 15.13 -18.63 5.43
CA ASP A 496 15.49 -20.03 5.12
C ASP A 496 15.03 -20.97 6.25
N ASP A 497 15.24 -20.59 7.52
CA ASP A 497 14.81 -21.38 8.68
C ASP A 497 13.28 -21.45 8.81
N ARG A 498 12.55 -20.45 8.30
CA ARG A 498 11.10 -20.48 8.19
C ARG A 498 10.65 -21.45 7.09
N PHE A 499 11.26 -21.35 5.91
CA PHE A 499 10.91 -22.11 4.72
C PHE A 499 11.26 -23.61 4.85
N MET A 500 12.43 -23.93 5.40
CA MET A 500 12.92 -25.32 5.54
C MET A 500 12.24 -26.13 6.65
N LYS A 501 11.22 -25.60 7.33
CA LYS A 501 10.38 -26.36 8.27
C LYS A 501 9.37 -27.27 7.57
N SER A 502 9.16 -27.10 6.26
CA SER A 502 8.39 -28.04 5.44
C SER A 502 9.15 -29.36 5.28
N GLU A 503 8.62 -30.46 5.83
CA GLU A 503 9.21 -31.80 5.66
C GLU A 503 8.76 -32.51 4.35
N ASP A 504 8.01 -31.85 3.46
CA ASP A 504 7.54 -32.45 2.20
C ASP A 504 8.59 -32.39 1.08
N ASP A 505 9.50 -33.36 1.08
CA ASP A 505 10.47 -33.63 0.01
C ASP A 505 9.84 -33.87 -1.39
N LYS A 506 8.50 -34.02 -1.50
CA LYS A 506 7.78 -34.27 -2.77
C LYS A 506 7.02 -33.05 -3.30
N SER A 507 7.07 -31.94 -2.57
CA SER A 507 6.37 -30.70 -2.87
C SER A 507 6.84 -30.05 -4.19
N ASP A 508 5.91 -29.49 -4.98
CA ASP A 508 6.24 -28.77 -6.22
C ASP A 508 6.78 -27.38 -5.89
N ARG A 509 8.10 -27.29 -5.68
CA ARG A 509 8.79 -26.01 -5.46
C ARG A 509 9.05 -25.29 -6.78
N ARG A 510 8.61 -24.04 -6.91
CA ARG A 510 8.75 -23.23 -8.14
C ARG A 510 9.41 -21.88 -7.90
N LEU A 511 10.19 -21.42 -8.88
CA LEU A 511 10.81 -20.09 -8.91
C LEU A 511 9.92 -19.14 -9.73
N LEU A 512 9.18 -18.27 -9.05
CA LEU A 512 8.08 -17.48 -9.62
C LEU A 512 8.25 -15.96 -9.39
N TRP A 513 7.64 -15.16 -10.25
CA TRP A 513 7.70 -13.71 -10.25
C TRP A 513 6.70 -13.08 -9.28
N HIS A 514 7.18 -12.16 -8.43
CA HIS A 514 6.37 -11.18 -7.73
C HIS A 514 6.77 -9.77 -8.15
N GLY A 515 5.82 -8.84 -8.24
CA GLY A 515 6.08 -7.45 -8.60
C GLY A 515 5.26 -6.51 -7.73
N SER A 516 5.86 -5.40 -7.33
CA SER A 516 5.25 -4.38 -6.47
C SER A 516 5.86 -3.02 -6.78
N ARG A 517 5.25 -1.94 -6.29
CA ARG A 517 5.77 -0.57 -6.44
C ARG A 517 7.18 -0.49 -5.86
N ALA A 518 8.11 0.20 -6.55
CA ALA A 518 9.52 0.27 -6.10
C ALA A 518 9.68 0.80 -4.66
N THR A 519 8.77 1.68 -4.23
CA THR A 519 8.73 2.22 -2.86
C THR A 519 8.34 1.20 -1.78
N ASN A 520 7.62 0.15 -2.15
CA ASN A 520 7.18 -0.89 -1.21
C ASN A 520 8.33 -1.84 -0.84
N TYR A 521 9.43 -1.82 -1.60
CA TYR A 521 10.56 -2.73 -1.40
C TYR A 521 11.35 -2.49 -0.12
N GLY A 522 11.32 -1.30 0.49
CA GLY A 522 11.84 -1.11 1.85
C GLY A 522 11.09 -1.95 2.88
N GLY A 523 9.75 -2.00 2.76
CA GLY A 523 8.89 -2.87 3.56
C GLY A 523 9.06 -4.35 3.24
N ILE A 524 9.04 -4.74 1.96
CA ILE A 524 9.14 -6.15 1.53
C ILE A 524 10.52 -6.75 1.84
N LEU A 525 11.62 -5.99 1.63
CA LEU A 525 12.97 -6.44 1.98
C LEU A 525 13.24 -6.38 3.49
N GLY A 526 12.47 -5.60 4.27
CA GLY A 526 12.54 -5.60 5.74
C GLY A 526 11.69 -6.69 6.42
N GLN A 527 10.42 -6.83 6.03
CA GLN A 527 9.42 -7.67 6.70
C GLN A 527 8.99 -8.94 5.94
N GLY A 528 9.32 -9.04 4.64
CA GLY A 528 8.97 -10.17 3.78
C GLY A 528 7.68 -9.93 3.00
N LEU A 529 7.30 -10.91 2.17
CA LEU A 529 5.97 -10.93 1.55
C LEU A 529 4.93 -11.29 2.60
N ARG A 530 3.85 -10.52 2.66
CA ARG A 530 2.80 -10.62 3.67
C ARG A 530 1.48 -11.00 3.03
N ILE A 531 0.71 -11.83 3.74
CA ILE A 531 -0.70 -12.08 3.41
C ILE A 531 -1.52 -10.90 3.97
N ALA A 532 -2.57 -10.51 3.24
CA ALA A 532 -3.47 -9.45 3.66
C ALA A 532 -4.15 -9.80 5.01
N PRO A 533 -4.33 -8.83 5.92
CA PRO A 533 -4.77 -9.12 7.28
C PRO A 533 -6.21 -9.66 7.33
N PRO A 534 -6.64 -10.28 8.44
CA PRO A 534 -8.00 -10.83 8.58
C PRO A 534 -9.12 -9.82 8.28
N GLU A 535 -8.90 -8.54 8.62
CA GLU A 535 -9.84 -7.44 8.41
C GLU A 535 -9.92 -6.98 6.95
N ALA A 536 -9.00 -7.40 6.07
CA ALA A 536 -9.06 -7.05 4.65
C ALA A 536 -10.21 -7.80 3.93
N PRO A 537 -10.96 -7.14 3.03
CA PRO A 537 -11.94 -7.81 2.15
C PRO A 537 -11.31 -8.89 1.27
N VAL A 538 -12.10 -9.90 0.91
CA VAL A 538 -11.63 -11.06 0.13
C VAL A 538 -11.79 -10.84 -1.38
N ASN A 539 -12.87 -10.19 -1.83
CA ASN A 539 -13.17 -9.93 -3.24
C ASN A 539 -12.24 -8.93 -3.98
N GLY A 540 -11.23 -8.38 -3.30
CA GLY A 540 -10.07 -7.77 -3.96
C GLY A 540 -9.08 -8.78 -4.57
N TYR A 541 -9.20 -10.05 -4.17
CA TYR A 541 -8.28 -11.15 -4.48
C TYR A 541 -9.03 -12.24 -5.26
N MET A 542 -8.44 -12.80 -6.33
CA MET A 542 -9.17 -13.73 -7.21
C MET A 542 -9.34 -15.14 -6.62
N PHE A 543 -8.44 -15.50 -5.71
CA PHE A 543 -8.26 -16.82 -5.10
C PHE A 543 -7.95 -16.67 -3.60
N ASP A 544 -8.81 -15.98 -2.86
CA ASP A 544 -8.64 -15.71 -1.43
C ASP A 544 -7.37 -14.88 -1.09
N LYS A 545 -7.17 -14.60 0.20
CA LYS A 545 -6.02 -13.83 0.71
C LYS A 545 -4.79 -14.74 0.80
N GLY A 546 -3.76 -14.42 0.02
CA GLY A 546 -2.49 -15.17 -0.04
C GLY A 546 -1.37 -14.37 -0.69
N ILE A 547 -0.20 -14.98 -0.86
CA ILE A 547 0.91 -14.42 -1.63
C ILE A 547 0.72 -14.80 -3.11
N TYR A 548 0.49 -13.80 -3.96
CA TYR A 548 0.27 -13.97 -5.39
C TYR A 548 1.58 -13.93 -6.18
N LEU A 549 1.81 -14.97 -6.97
CA LEU A 549 3.00 -15.19 -7.80
C LEU A 549 2.60 -15.58 -9.24
N ALA A 550 3.49 -15.36 -10.21
CA ALA A 550 3.26 -15.72 -11.62
C ALA A 550 4.49 -16.36 -12.27
N ASP A 551 4.27 -17.20 -13.28
CA ASP A 551 5.31 -17.75 -14.16
C ASP A 551 5.65 -16.82 -15.35
N MET A 552 4.91 -15.71 -15.49
CA MET A 552 5.02 -14.73 -16.56
C MET A 552 5.49 -13.37 -16.03
N SER A 553 6.74 -12.99 -16.30
CA SER A 553 7.38 -11.76 -15.76
C SER A 553 6.51 -10.51 -15.92
N SER A 554 6.02 -10.29 -17.15
CA SER A 554 5.18 -9.13 -17.51
C SER A 554 3.86 -9.04 -16.76
N LYS A 555 3.35 -10.16 -16.22
CA LYS A 555 2.14 -10.14 -15.40
C LYS A 555 2.44 -9.48 -14.05
N SER A 556 3.53 -9.89 -13.42
CA SER A 556 4.02 -9.31 -12.18
C SER A 556 4.49 -7.86 -12.38
N ALA A 557 5.09 -7.55 -13.54
CA ALA A 557 5.57 -6.20 -13.87
C ALA A 557 4.46 -5.14 -13.97
N ASN A 558 3.22 -5.54 -14.27
CA ASN A 558 2.07 -4.62 -14.26
C ASN A 558 1.80 -4.02 -12.87
N TYR A 559 2.20 -4.70 -11.80
CA TYR A 559 2.06 -4.21 -10.41
C TYR A 559 3.17 -3.24 -10.00
N CYS A 560 4.24 -3.09 -10.79
CA CYS A 560 5.39 -2.26 -10.43
C CYS A 560 5.16 -0.75 -10.53
N CYS A 561 4.15 -0.30 -11.28
CA CYS A 561 3.82 1.11 -11.53
C CYS A 561 5.06 2.02 -11.79
N PRO A 562 5.97 1.67 -12.73
CA PRO A 562 7.30 2.30 -12.84
C PRO A 562 7.28 3.80 -13.18
N TYR A 563 6.13 4.35 -13.57
CA TYR A 563 5.98 5.77 -13.85
C TYR A 563 6.14 6.66 -12.60
N ASP A 564 5.85 6.13 -11.39
CA ASP A 564 6.03 6.85 -10.11
C ASP A 564 7.47 6.81 -9.57
N SER A 565 8.34 5.99 -10.18
CA SER A 565 9.71 5.69 -9.72
C SER A 565 10.76 5.90 -10.83
N GLY A 566 10.59 6.95 -11.64
CA GLY A 566 11.60 7.33 -12.66
C GLY A 566 11.81 6.29 -13.77
N ARG A 567 10.75 5.54 -14.10
CA ARG A 567 10.75 4.38 -15.02
C ARG A 567 11.47 3.12 -14.49
N HIS A 568 11.95 3.12 -13.25
CA HIS A 568 12.49 1.92 -12.62
C HIS A 568 11.37 1.03 -12.08
N ALA A 569 11.41 -0.26 -12.40
CA ALA A 569 10.63 -1.31 -11.78
C ALA A 569 11.52 -2.26 -10.98
N LEU A 570 10.95 -2.85 -9.93
CA LEU A 570 11.56 -3.91 -9.14
C LEU A 570 10.69 -5.17 -9.23
N LEU A 571 11.35 -6.30 -9.46
CA LEU A 571 10.72 -7.62 -9.62
C LEU A 571 11.47 -8.64 -8.76
N LEU A 572 10.75 -9.46 -8.01
CA LEU A 572 11.30 -10.57 -7.25
C LEU A 572 11.18 -11.88 -8.01
N LEU A 573 12.19 -12.74 -7.86
CA LEU A 573 12.01 -14.17 -7.97
C LEU A 573 11.93 -14.77 -6.57
N CYS A 574 10.81 -15.42 -6.31
CA CYS A 574 10.49 -16.10 -5.07
C CYS A 574 10.53 -17.61 -5.32
N GLU A 575 11.15 -18.37 -4.42
CA GLU A 575 10.95 -19.81 -4.35
C GLU A 575 9.70 -20.06 -3.52
N ALA A 576 8.73 -20.73 -4.13
CA ALA A 576 7.43 -20.99 -3.56
C ALA A 576 7.21 -22.51 -3.45
N GLU A 577 6.81 -22.95 -2.27
CA GLU A 577 6.39 -24.30 -1.99
C GLU A 577 4.88 -24.44 -2.25
N LEU A 578 4.52 -25.14 -3.32
CA LEU A 578 3.13 -25.23 -3.76
C LEU A 578 2.41 -26.51 -3.32
N GLY A 579 3.13 -27.51 -2.81
CA GLY A 579 2.59 -28.83 -2.53
C GLY A 579 2.39 -29.66 -3.80
N ASN A 580 2.08 -30.94 -3.64
CA ASN A 580 1.90 -31.86 -4.77
C ASN A 580 0.81 -32.91 -4.44
N PRO A 581 -0.43 -32.75 -4.95
CA PRO A 581 -0.88 -31.75 -5.92
C PRO A 581 -1.15 -30.35 -5.33
N MET A 582 -1.37 -29.37 -6.22
CA MET A 582 -1.96 -28.06 -5.90
C MET A 582 -3.48 -28.10 -6.11
N GLN A 583 -4.23 -27.17 -5.51
CA GLN A 583 -5.61 -26.92 -5.94
C GLN A 583 -5.60 -26.29 -7.34
N VAL A 584 -6.42 -26.78 -8.28
CA VAL A 584 -6.42 -26.28 -9.67
C VAL A 584 -7.77 -25.64 -9.99
N LEU A 585 -7.75 -24.37 -10.39
CA LEU A 585 -8.96 -23.58 -10.68
C LEU A 585 -8.85 -22.88 -12.05
N THR A 586 -9.97 -22.82 -12.79
CA THR A 586 -10.06 -22.16 -14.11
C THR A 586 -10.77 -20.81 -14.08
N GLY A 587 -11.49 -20.50 -12.99
CA GLY A 587 -12.19 -19.23 -12.76
C GLY A 587 -12.01 -18.75 -11.32
N ALA A 588 -12.37 -17.50 -11.05
CA ALA A 588 -12.23 -16.89 -9.74
C ALA A 588 -12.99 -17.65 -8.65
N GLN A 589 -12.37 -17.83 -7.49
CA GLN A 589 -13.00 -18.43 -6.32
C GLN A 589 -12.50 -17.73 -5.06
N TYR A 590 -13.34 -16.85 -4.52
CA TYR A 590 -12.95 -15.98 -3.40
C TYR A 590 -12.58 -16.74 -2.12
N ASN A 591 -13.07 -17.98 -1.92
CA ASN A 591 -12.71 -18.85 -0.80
C ASN A 591 -11.73 -19.99 -1.19
N ALA A 592 -10.86 -19.77 -2.18
CA ALA A 592 -9.92 -20.78 -2.65
C ALA A 592 -9.00 -21.31 -1.52
N GLY A 593 -8.52 -20.45 -0.61
CA GLY A 593 -7.66 -20.87 0.50
C GLY A 593 -8.36 -21.80 1.50
N ALA A 594 -9.59 -21.47 1.88
CA ALA A 594 -10.42 -22.34 2.71
C ALA A 594 -10.66 -23.71 2.05
N THR A 595 -11.05 -23.72 0.77
CA THR A 595 -11.36 -24.96 0.03
C THR A 595 -10.11 -25.77 -0.35
N ALA A 596 -8.94 -25.15 -0.50
CA ALA A 596 -7.67 -25.85 -0.63
C ALA A 596 -7.35 -26.60 0.67
N LYS A 597 -7.48 -25.93 1.82
CA LYS A 597 -7.28 -26.53 3.15
C LYS A 597 -8.24 -27.70 3.43
N GLU A 598 -9.52 -27.57 3.05
CA GLU A 598 -10.52 -28.65 3.15
C GLU A 598 -10.13 -29.89 2.32
N GLN A 599 -9.39 -29.69 1.22
CA GLN A 599 -8.89 -30.75 0.33
C GLN A 599 -7.51 -31.28 0.76
N GLY A 600 -6.92 -30.75 1.84
CA GLY A 600 -5.55 -31.08 2.28
C GLY A 600 -4.44 -30.48 1.40
N LEU A 601 -4.75 -29.42 0.66
CA LEU A 601 -3.86 -28.75 -0.30
C LEU A 601 -3.36 -27.42 0.29
N ILE A 602 -2.10 -27.08 0.04
CA ILE A 602 -1.45 -25.88 0.63
C ILE A 602 -1.38 -24.67 -0.31
N SER A 603 -1.73 -24.82 -1.58
CA SER A 603 -1.70 -23.72 -2.56
C SER A 603 -2.75 -23.88 -3.66
N THR A 604 -2.97 -22.80 -4.40
CA THR A 604 -3.85 -22.78 -5.57
C THR A 604 -3.09 -22.35 -6.82
N TRP A 605 -3.30 -23.08 -7.91
CA TRP A 605 -2.92 -22.72 -9.27
C TRP A 605 -4.17 -22.28 -10.04
N GLY A 606 -4.30 -20.97 -10.25
CA GLY A 606 -5.24 -20.38 -11.20
C GLY A 606 -4.70 -20.58 -12.62
N GLN A 607 -5.38 -21.37 -13.43
CA GLN A 607 -4.94 -21.72 -14.79
C GLN A 607 -5.29 -20.63 -15.80
N GLY A 608 -4.25 -20.08 -16.43
CA GLY A 608 -4.37 -19.14 -17.54
C GLY A 608 -4.56 -19.83 -18.89
N SER A 609 -5.13 -19.10 -19.85
CA SER A 609 -5.20 -19.48 -21.25
C SER A 609 -3.84 -19.41 -21.97
N THR A 610 -2.87 -18.66 -21.44
CA THR A 610 -1.48 -18.62 -21.92
C THR A 610 -0.48 -18.88 -20.78
N ALA A 611 0.51 -19.75 -21.01
CA ALA A 611 1.57 -20.05 -20.06
C ALA A 611 2.88 -20.47 -20.77
N PRO A 612 4.01 -20.56 -20.05
CA PRO A 612 5.20 -21.28 -20.52
C PRO A 612 4.88 -22.73 -20.91
N LYS A 613 5.63 -23.27 -21.86
CA LYS A 613 5.34 -24.59 -22.47
C LYS A 613 5.99 -25.79 -21.78
N GLY A 614 6.97 -25.54 -20.92
CA GLY A 614 7.67 -26.56 -20.15
C GLY A 614 8.28 -25.95 -18.89
N LEU A 615 8.84 -26.82 -18.05
CA LEU A 615 9.59 -26.45 -16.86
C LEU A 615 10.98 -27.11 -16.91
N LYS A 616 12.01 -26.37 -16.54
CA LYS A 616 13.38 -26.86 -16.31
C LYS A 616 13.76 -26.76 -14.83
N ASP A 617 14.82 -27.46 -14.43
CA ASP A 617 15.35 -27.35 -13.07
C ASP A 617 16.09 -26.01 -12.93
N ALA A 618 15.76 -25.21 -11.92
CA ALA A 618 16.34 -23.91 -11.69
C ALA A 618 17.77 -23.98 -11.12
N GLY A 619 18.24 -25.18 -10.74
CA GLY A 619 19.64 -25.45 -10.41
C GLY A 619 20.63 -25.13 -11.54
N VAL A 620 20.15 -24.93 -12.78
CA VAL A 620 20.96 -24.39 -13.90
C VAL A 620 21.35 -22.92 -13.72
N LEU A 621 20.62 -22.16 -12.89
CA LEU A 621 20.96 -20.78 -12.54
C LEU A 621 21.97 -20.75 -11.40
N HIS A 622 21.69 -21.50 -10.32
CA HIS A 622 22.55 -21.57 -9.14
C HIS A 622 22.35 -22.90 -8.37
N PRO A 623 23.40 -23.55 -7.83
CA PRO A 623 23.28 -24.86 -7.18
C PRO A 623 22.24 -24.95 -6.06
N SER A 624 22.01 -23.87 -5.30
CA SER A 624 21.00 -23.80 -4.23
C SER A 624 19.55 -23.72 -4.73
N LEU A 625 19.30 -23.79 -6.04
CA LEU A 625 17.97 -23.92 -6.66
C LEU A 625 17.71 -25.33 -7.19
N LYS A 626 18.62 -26.29 -6.96
CA LYS A 626 18.45 -27.67 -7.44
C LYS A 626 17.14 -28.28 -6.93
N GLY A 627 16.35 -28.82 -7.85
CA GLY A 627 15.01 -29.37 -7.56
C GLY A 627 13.88 -28.34 -7.54
N VAL A 628 14.19 -27.03 -7.56
CA VAL A 628 13.19 -25.99 -7.80
C VAL A 628 12.90 -25.93 -9.30
N ARG A 629 11.64 -25.76 -9.69
CA ARG A 629 11.20 -25.70 -11.09
C ARG A 629 11.06 -24.26 -11.56
N MET A 630 11.54 -23.96 -12.76
CA MET A 630 11.31 -22.68 -13.45
C MET A 630 10.79 -22.93 -14.87
N PRO A 631 10.10 -21.97 -15.49
CA PRO A 631 9.79 -21.98 -16.92
C PRO A 631 10.98 -22.35 -17.81
N ASP A 632 10.75 -23.29 -18.72
CA ASP A 632 11.67 -23.55 -19.82
C ASP A 632 11.49 -22.48 -20.90
N THR A 633 12.50 -21.63 -21.03
CA THR A 633 12.58 -20.46 -21.92
C THR A 633 12.89 -20.82 -23.37
N THR A 634 13.23 -22.08 -23.69
CA THR A 634 13.52 -22.53 -25.06
C THR A 634 12.33 -22.44 -26.01
N VAL A 635 11.10 -22.41 -25.47
CA VAL A 635 9.86 -22.23 -26.24
C VAL A 635 9.05 -21.09 -25.63
N SER A 636 8.76 -20.06 -26.43
CA SER A 636 7.99 -18.90 -25.99
C SER A 636 6.60 -19.31 -25.45
N PRO A 637 6.06 -18.59 -24.44
CA PRO A 637 4.72 -18.82 -23.91
C PRO A 637 3.62 -18.82 -24.98
N GLY A 638 2.61 -19.66 -24.77
CA GLY A 638 1.49 -19.83 -25.70
C GLY A 638 0.29 -20.54 -25.10
N SER A 639 -0.73 -20.81 -25.92
CA SER A 639 -2.02 -21.37 -25.47
C SER A 639 -1.85 -22.61 -24.59
N THR A 640 -2.46 -22.62 -23.41
CA THR A 640 -2.50 -23.81 -22.53
C THR A 640 -3.51 -24.85 -23.00
N ASN A 641 -4.48 -24.44 -23.84
CA ASN A 641 -5.63 -25.24 -24.26
C ASN A 641 -6.51 -25.75 -23.10
N VAL A 642 -6.40 -25.14 -21.90
CA VAL A 642 -7.24 -25.46 -20.74
C VAL A 642 -8.69 -25.01 -21.02
N PRO A 643 -9.68 -25.93 -21.04
CA PRO A 643 -11.07 -25.56 -21.28
C PRO A 643 -11.61 -24.67 -20.15
N GLY A 644 -12.26 -23.55 -20.52
CA GLY A 644 -12.88 -22.65 -19.56
C GLY A 644 -11.91 -21.79 -18.73
N ALA A 645 -10.62 -21.73 -19.07
CA ALA A 645 -9.67 -20.83 -18.42
C ALA A 645 -10.07 -19.36 -18.61
N TYR A 646 -10.53 -18.72 -17.54
CA TYR A 646 -10.93 -17.30 -17.48
C TYR A 646 -9.72 -16.36 -17.41
N LEU A 647 -8.65 -16.79 -16.74
CA LEU A 647 -7.39 -16.06 -16.65
C LEU A 647 -6.68 -16.01 -18.01
N MET A 648 -6.02 -14.89 -18.32
CA MET A 648 -5.12 -14.79 -19.48
C MET A 648 -3.77 -15.50 -19.25
N TYR A 649 -3.30 -15.50 -18.00
CA TYR A 649 -2.00 -16.00 -17.57
C TYR A 649 -2.13 -16.65 -16.19
N ASN A 650 -1.30 -17.64 -15.87
CA ASN A 650 -1.36 -18.36 -14.59
C ASN A 650 -1.23 -17.44 -13.36
N GLU A 651 -1.75 -17.90 -12.23
CA GLU A 651 -1.45 -17.41 -10.87
C GLU A 651 -1.15 -18.60 -9.96
N PHE A 652 -0.21 -18.41 -9.04
CA PHE A 652 0.10 -19.34 -7.98
C PHE A 652 -0.05 -18.59 -6.66
N ILE A 653 -0.83 -19.16 -5.73
CA ILE A 653 -1.22 -18.52 -4.48
C ILE A 653 -0.83 -19.41 -3.31
N CYS A 654 0.09 -18.92 -2.47
CA CYS A 654 0.45 -19.53 -1.19
C CYS A 654 -0.39 -18.91 -0.07
N TYR A 655 -0.89 -19.75 0.85
CA TYR A 655 -1.77 -19.33 1.95
C TYR A 655 -1.07 -19.25 3.31
N ASP A 656 0.22 -19.60 3.37
CA ASP A 656 1.13 -19.32 4.47
C ASP A 656 2.39 -18.59 3.94
N VAL A 657 2.89 -17.64 4.73
CA VAL A 657 4.17 -16.95 4.49
C VAL A 657 5.37 -17.88 4.64
N SER A 658 5.22 -19.01 5.32
CA SER A 658 6.25 -20.06 5.42
C SER A 658 6.60 -20.66 4.05
N GLN A 659 5.62 -20.82 3.17
CA GLN A 659 5.75 -21.41 1.84
C GLN A 659 6.56 -20.59 0.84
N VAL A 660 7.04 -19.39 1.19
CA VAL A 660 7.71 -18.49 0.24
C VAL A 660 9.00 -17.94 0.83
N ARG A 661 10.10 -18.00 0.06
CA ARG A 661 11.34 -17.28 0.33
C ARG A 661 11.83 -16.49 -0.88
N LEU A 662 12.44 -15.34 -0.62
CA LEU A 662 13.00 -14.48 -1.66
C LEU A 662 14.35 -15.05 -2.12
N ARG A 663 14.60 -15.04 -3.43
CA ARG A 663 15.83 -15.59 -4.03
C ARG A 663 16.61 -14.54 -4.82
N TYR A 664 15.91 -13.75 -5.64
CA TYR A 664 16.51 -12.68 -6.42
C TYR A 664 15.64 -11.43 -6.46
N LEU A 665 16.29 -10.29 -6.56
CA LEU A 665 15.69 -9.01 -6.91
C LEU A 665 16.27 -8.53 -8.24
N LEU A 666 15.42 -8.12 -9.17
CA LEU A 666 15.82 -7.51 -10.43
C LEU A 666 15.44 -6.03 -10.42
N ARG A 667 16.38 -5.17 -10.80
CA ARG A 667 16.13 -3.76 -11.12
C ARG A 667 16.14 -3.57 -12.63
N VAL A 668 15.03 -3.09 -13.16
CA VAL A 668 14.83 -2.92 -14.61
C VAL A 668 14.27 -1.54 -14.91
N LYS A 669 14.45 -1.07 -16.14
CA LYS A 669 13.69 0.05 -16.71
C LYS A 669 12.62 -0.47 -17.69
N MET A 670 11.49 0.22 -17.71
CA MET A 670 10.28 -0.10 -18.49
C MET A 670 9.69 1.14 -19.17
#